data_AF-A0A7V9MKR8-F1
#
_entry.id   AF-A0A7V9MKR8-F1
#
_cell.length_a   1.000
_cell.length_b   1.000
_cell.length_c   1.000
_cell.angle_alpha   90.00
_cell.angle_beta   90.00
_cell.angle_gamma   90.00
#
_symmetry.space_group_name_H-M   'P 1'
#
loop_
_entity.id
_entity.type
_entity.pdbx_description
1 polymer ?
#
loop_
_entity_poly.entity_id
_entity_poly.type
_entity_poly.pdbx_seq_one_letter_code
_entity_poly.pdbx_strand_id
1 'polypeptide(L)'
;MRLFFLVLLMPFLAEAQPYKQADAAQIRLNIEKLKNPAKVLYIAAHPDDENTRLLSWMVSEKKCKTAYLSLTRGDGGQNLIGTEKAELLGIIRTQELLAARSVDGAEQFFSRAVDFGYSKKPEETFEKWGKDEILSDVVWVIRNFKPDIIITRFPTTGEGGHGHHTASAMLAVEAFEAAANQEKFPWQLKYTQLWQPKRLLWNTFQPQRNSNADTTDLLKLDVGGYNALLGSSYGEIASKSRSMHKSQGFGSARNRGPQIEWFKHLAGERAQKDIFENVILSVSKIQGGAGFEKAIDETIKNYNPSAPEKSIPYLLKAHEQLNLIKNTEIKTVKRQELEQIILDCAGLFFEAFVDTYSANPGQQINTKAYVLIRNNADFNLKNISIKGIKDTLVNVTIKKHEPLTIPISLVIPFDKNYTNPFWLQDTPQEGLFQINDTLNLAAPKGPSTIEAVFTFSVGNKELHFTRPLVYKWVSPVDGELYRDFEVIPEVMVNFNKQVYLFKKKEKSLVNLTVKAGKENVSGNVKLILPRGWRSEPESQSFLLNQKEEEMAVNFIVLPPSDTNSTGPFEMKALANSNNKTFNQSITRINYDHIPVQTLINESKSSLSQLDISLNKIKIAYIPGADDIPIYLEQLGYEVSILTDDMLEALDLNQFKVIITGIRAYNTNNKLKMSNRKLLQFVENGGNLIVQYNTSNFTGTIDFQIGPYPFKIGRNRVTDENAEVEFTKPTHALLNFPNKITSQDFEGWVQERGIYFAEDFQENYQTVFSMHDKDEKAQHGSLIVTHYGKGSFIYTGISFFRQLPAGVPGAYRLFVNLISYTNQSGARKQ
;
A
#
# COMPACT_ATOMS: atom_id res chain seq x y z
N MET A 1 -13.46 1.36 47.45
CA MET A 1 -12.86 0.19 46.79
C MET A 1 -13.66 -0.12 45.52
N ARG A 2 -13.36 0.54 44.40
CA ARG A 2 -13.92 0.21 43.08
C ARG A 2 -12.79 -0.47 42.30
N LEU A 3 -12.88 -1.78 42.12
CA LEU A 3 -11.98 -2.56 41.29
C LEU A 3 -12.23 -2.18 39.83
N PHE A 4 -11.37 -1.35 39.25
CA PHE A 4 -11.32 -1.18 37.80
C PHE A 4 -10.58 -2.39 37.22
N PHE A 5 -11.31 -3.36 36.69
CA PHE A 5 -10.75 -4.37 35.80
C PHE A 5 -10.46 -3.69 34.47
N LEU A 6 -9.21 -3.22 34.31
CA LEU A 6 -8.71 -2.77 33.01
C LEU A 6 -8.41 -4.03 32.18
N VAL A 7 -9.43 -4.55 31.49
CA VAL A 7 -9.20 -5.54 30.43
C VAL A 7 -8.60 -4.76 29.26
N LEU A 8 -7.28 -4.87 29.08
CA LEU A 8 -6.61 -4.47 27.86
C LEU A 8 -7.16 -5.33 26.72
N LEU A 9 -8.23 -4.86 26.07
CA LEU A 9 -8.70 -5.35 24.79
C LEU A 9 -7.68 -4.91 23.74
N MET A 10 -6.62 -5.69 23.54
CA MET A 10 -5.93 -5.66 22.26
C MET A 10 -6.88 -6.29 21.24
N PRO A 11 -7.29 -5.56 20.18
CA PRO A 11 -8.10 -6.15 19.12
C PRO A 11 -7.33 -7.33 18.50
N PHE A 12 -7.92 -8.52 18.56
CA PHE A 12 -7.42 -9.68 17.83
C PHE A 12 -7.68 -9.44 16.35
N LEU A 13 -6.63 -9.15 15.58
CA LEU A 13 -6.74 -8.89 14.16
C LEU A 13 -6.77 -10.22 13.39
N ALA A 14 -7.96 -10.78 13.16
CA ALA A 14 -8.15 -12.06 12.48
C ALA A 14 -7.90 -11.96 10.96
N GLU A 15 -7.34 -12.99 10.32
CA GLU A 15 -7.06 -13.03 8.86
C GLU A 15 -8.11 -13.84 8.11
N ALA A 16 -8.56 -13.34 6.95
CA ALA A 16 -9.41 -14.09 6.02
C ALA A 16 -8.73 -15.32 5.42
N GLN A 17 -7.40 -15.27 5.32
CA GLN A 17 -6.61 -16.40 4.86
C GLN A 17 -6.83 -17.58 5.81
N PRO A 18 -6.88 -18.82 5.30
CA PRO A 18 -7.05 -19.98 6.14
C PRO A 18 -5.94 -19.97 7.19
N TYR A 19 -6.31 -20.21 8.45
CA TYR A 19 -5.32 -20.32 9.51
C TYR A 19 -4.25 -21.34 9.09
N LYS A 20 -3.03 -20.85 8.85
CA LYS A 20 -1.92 -21.69 8.41
C LYS A 20 -1.44 -22.50 9.61
N GLN A 21 -1.94 -23.72 9.69
CA GLN A 21 -1.53 -24.69 10.69
C GLN A 21 0.01 -24.80 10.71
N ALA A 22 0.62 -24.61 11.88
CA ALA A 22 2.05 -24.79 12.05
C ALA A 22 2.43 -26.26 11.81
N ASP A 23 3.48 -26.51 11.03
CA ASP A 23 4.09 -27.83 10.91
C ASP A 23 4.91 -28.18 12.17
N ALA A 24 5.44 -29.41 12.22
CA ALA A 24 6.15 -29.89 13.40
C ALA A 24 7.42 -29.06 13.74
N ALA A 25 8.15 -28.58 12.73
CA ALA A 25 9.33 -27.74 12.94
C ALA A 25 8.93 -26.35 13.46
N GLN A 26 7.87 -25.78 12.92
CA GLN A 26 7.34 -24.48 13.35
C GLN A 26 6.77 -24.55 14.77
N ILE A 27 6.04 -25.62 15.12
CA ILE A 27 5.58 -25.87 16.50
C ILE A 27 6.77 -25.95 17.44
N ARG A 28 7.78 -26.75 17.09
CA ARG A 28 9.02 -26.88 17.89
C ARG A 28 9.70 -25.53 18.10
N LEU A 29 9.81 -24.71 17.06
CA LEU A 29 10.40 -23.37 17.12
C LEU A 29 9.55 -22.41 17.98
N ASN A 30 8.22 -22.44 17.84
CA ASN A 30 7.30 -21.62 18.63
C ASN A 30 7.36 -21.96 20.13
N ILE A 31 7.55 -23.24 20.49
CA ILE A 31 7.80 -23.64 21.88
C ILE A 31 9.11 -22.99 22.39
N GLU A 32 10.19 -22.92 21.59
CA GLU A 32 11.42 -22.24 22.01
C GLU A 32 11.24 -20.73 22.21
N LYS A 33 10.43 -20.08 21.35
CA LYS A 33 10.11 -18.65 21.45
C LYS A 33 9.43 -18.27 22.76
N LEU A 34 8.71 -19.19 23.41
CA LEU A 34 8.11 -18.93 24.72
C LEU A 34 9.15 -18.55 25.79
N LYS A 35 10.40 -19.01 25.64
CA LYS A 35 11.50 -18.71 26.57
C LYS A 35 12.01 -17.28 26.47
N ASN A 36 11.88 -16.62 25.33
CA ASN A 36 12.49 -15.31 25.10
C ASN A 36 11.44 -14.19 25.15
N PRO A 37 11.52 -13.25 26.12
CA PRO A 37 10.60 -12.12 26.21
C PRO A 37 11.03 -10.91 25.36
N ALA A 38 12.23 -10.92 24.78
CA ALA A 38 12.82 -9.75 24.14
C ALA A 38 12.05 -9.31 22.89
N LYS A 39 11.94 -8.00 22.73
CA LYS A 39 11.22 -7.36 21.64
C LYS A 39 12.10 -6.41 20.85
N VAL A 40 12.02 -6.46 19.51
CA VAL A 40 12.77 -5.56 18.61
C VAL A 40 11.82 -4.84 17.66
N LEU A 41 11.91 -3.52 17.59
CA LEU A 41 11.14 -2.70 16.65
C LEU A 41 12.07 -2.13 15.57
N TYR A 42 11.80 -2.48 14.31
CA TYR A 42 12.47 -1.91 13.15
C TYR A 42 11.61 -0.78 12.58
N ILE A 43 12.18 0.39 12.30
CA ILE A 43 11.44 1.58 11.83
C ILE A 43 12.04 2.08 10.52
N ALA A 44 11.17 2.28 9.52
CA ALA A 44 11.50 2.98 8.28
C ALA A 44 10.24 3.63 7.68
N ALA A 45 10.36 4.21 6.49
CA ALA A 45 9.31 5.07 5.94
C ALA A 45 8.28 4.30 5.10
N HIS A 46 8.70 3.34 4.28
CA HIS A 46 7.84 2.71 3.28
C HIS A 46 7.82 1.18 3.38
N PRO A 47 6.75 0.52 2.90
CA PRO A 47 6.76 -0.92 2.67
C PRO A 47 7.83 -1.28 1.63
N ASP A 48 8.81 -2.14 1.94
CA ASP A 48 10.01 -2.50 1.14
C ASP A 48 11.36 -1.96 1.66
N ASP A 49 11.35 -0.99 2.58
CA ASP A 49 12.56 -0.46 3.22
C ASP A 49 13.18 -1.44 4.22
N GLU A 50 12.41 -2.42 4.70
CA GLU A 50 12.83 -3.30 5.78
C GLU A 50 13.98 -4.23 5.40
N ASN A 51 14.86 -4.50 6.36
CA ASN A 51 15.85 -5.56 6.21
C ASN A 51 15.22 -6.92 6.58
N THR A 52 14.47 -7.51 5.65
CA THR A 52 13.75 -8.78 5.89
C THR A 52 14.66 -9.94 6.32
N ARG A 53 15.95 -9.94 5.94
CA ARG A 53 16.94 -10.93 6.42
C ARG A 53 17.20 -10.78 7.91
N LEU A 54 17.44 -9.54 8.36
CA LEU A 54 17.60 -9.25 9.78
C LEU A 54 16.33 -9.58 10.57
N LEU A 55 15.15 -9.24 10.05
CA LEU A 55 13.86 -9.60 10.68
C LEU A 55 13.74 -11.12 10.84
N SER A 56 13.96 -11.88 9.75
CA SER A 56 13.90 -13.34 9.74
C SER A 56 14.85 -13.96 10.77
N TRP A 57 16.08 -13.44 10.86
CA TRP A 57 17.09 -13.90 11.81
C TRP A 57 16.70 -13.59 13.27
N MET A 58 16.18 -12.39 13.56
CA MET A 58 15.73 -12.04 14.92
C MET A 58 14.54 -12.89 15.36
N VAL A 59 13.59 -13.16 14.46
CA VAL A 59 12.42 -13.99 14.72
C VAL A 59 12.80 -15.45 14.92
N SER A 60 13.66 -16.01 14.07
CA SER A 60 13.85 -17.47 14.01
C SER A 60 15.14 -17.95 14.68
N GLU A 61 16.24 -17.20 14.63
CA GLU A 61 17.49 -17.55 15.33
C GLU A 61 17.44 -17.08 16.79
N LYS A 62 17.25 -15.77 16.98
CA LYS A 62 17.23 -15.16 18.31
C LYS A 62 15.92 -15.35 19.04
N LYS A 63 14.85 -15.77 18.33
CA LYS A 63 13.52 -16.04 18.90
C LYS A 63 12.90 -14.82 19.60
N CYS A 64 13.28 -13.63 19.14
CA CYS A 64 12.75 -12.38 19.63
C CYS A 64 11.42 -12.09 18.94
N LYS A 65 10.48 -11.51 19.69
CA LYS A 65 9.29 -10.93 19.08
C LYS A 65 9.73 -9.67 18.32
N THR A 66 9.54 -9.64 17.01
CA THR A 66 10.09 -8.60 16.14
C THR A 66 8.97 -7.94 15.36
N ALA A 67 8.99 -6.63 15.23
CA ALA A 67 8.02 -5.88 14.44
C ALA A 67 8.69 -4.88 13.50
N TYR A 68 8.04 -4.62 12.37
CA TYR A 68 8.37 -3.52 11.46
C TYR A 68 7.29 -2.43 11.55
N LEU A 69 7.71 -1.19 11.78
CA LEU A 69 6.89 0.00 11.62
C LEU A 69 7.29 0.71 10.32
N SER A 70 6.38 0.66 9.35
CA SER A 70 6.43 1.55 8.18
C SER A 70 5.67 2.82 8.55
N LEU A 71 6.24 4.02 8.35
CA LEU A 71 5.46 5.23 8.63
C LEU A 71 4.31 5.39 7.64
N THR A 72 4.50 5.02 6.38
CA THR A 72 3.45 5.14 5.36
C THR A 72 2.96 3.78 4.88
N ARG A 73 1.84 3.78 4.14
CA ARG A 73 1.36 2.61 3.39
C ARG A 73 1.89 2.53 1.96
N GLY A 74 2.74 3.47 1.54
CA GLY A 74 3.40 3.45 0.24
C GLY A 74 2.54 3.92 -0.94
N ASP A 75 1.47 4.67 -0.66
CA ASP A 75 0.47 5.18 -1.61
C ASP A 75 1.07 6.05 -2.73
N GLY A 76 2.17 6.76 -2.44
CA GLY A 76 2.90 7.63 -3.36
C GLY A 76 3.86 6.92 -4.32
N GLY A 77 3.95 5.58 -4.20
CA GLY A 77 4.82 4.72 -5.01
C GLY A 77 4.40 4.59 -6.48
N GLN A 78 5.08 3.68 -7.19
CA GLN A 78 4.73 3.30 -8.57
C GLN A 78 4.25 1.85 -8.59
N ASN A 79 3.35 1.51 -9.51
CA ASN A 79 2.88 0.13 -9.69
C ASN A 79 3.47 -0.47 -10.97
N LEU A 80 4.30 -1.51 -10.84
CA LEU A 80 4.90 -2.23 -11.95
C LEU A 80 3.92 -3.21 -12.64
N ILE A 81 2.92 -3.69 -11.91
CA ILE A 81 2.06 -4.81 -12.33
C ILE A 81 0.62 -4.37 -12.65
N GLY A 82 0.30 -3.09 -12.53
CA GLY A 82 -1.02 -2.53 -12.83
C GLY A 82 -1.05 -1.02 -12.82
N THR A 83 -2.25 -0.45 -12.88
CA THR A 83 -2.48 0.99 -13.06
C THR A 83 -2.93 1.71 -11.78
N GLU A 84 -3.12 0.97 -10.68
CA GLU A 84 -3.50 1.52 -9.38
C GLU A 84 -2.44 2.50 -8.85
N LYS A 85 -2.92 3.61 -8.29
CA LYS A 85 -2.14 4.73 -7.76
C LYS A 85 -2.77 5.21 -6.45
N ALA A 86 -2.04 6.03 -5.69
CA ALA A 86 -2.53 6.62 -4.45
C ALA A 86 -3.10 5.55 -3.50
N GLU A 87 -4.29 5.76 -2.93
CA GLU A 87 -4.90 4.87 -1.94
C GLU A 87 -5.07 3.44 -2.44
N LEU A 88 -5.33 3.24 -3.74
CA LEU A 88 -5.44 1.90 -4.33
C LEU A 88 -4.10 1.16 -4.28
N LEU A 89 -2.99 1.87 -4.52
CA LEU A 89 -1.66 1.30 -4.40
C LEU A 89 -1.27 1.05 -2.95
N GLY A 90 -1.64 1.93 -2.02
CA GLY A 90 -1.39 1.71 -0.58
C GLY A 90 -2.14 0.49 -0.02
N ILE A 91 -3.34 0.19 -0.53
CA ILE A 91 -4.04 -1.06 -0.23
C ILE A 91 -3.21 -2.27 -0.70
N ILE A 92 -2.72 -2.26 -1.94
CA ILE A 92 -1.88 -3.33 -2.50
C ILE A 92 -0.62 -3.51 -1.65
N ARG A 93 0.15 -2.44 -1.43
CA ARG A 93 1.41 -2.48 -0.69
C ARG A 93 1.24 -2.85 0.77
N THR A 94 0.10 -2.51 1.39
CA THR A 94 -0.26 -3.01 2.73
C THR A 94 -0.37 -4.53 2.72
N GLN A 95 -1.09 -5.11 1.76
CA GLN A 95 -1.26 -6.56 1.67
C GLN A 95 0.05 -7.28 1.25
N GLU A 96 0.85 -6.68 0.37
CA GLU A 96 2.17 -7.21 0.01
C GLU A 96 3.12 -7.27 1.21
N LEU A 97 3.11 -6.23 2.06
CA LEU A 97 3.91 -6.19 3.28
C LEU A 97 3.42 -7.21 4.32
N LEU A 98 2.10 -7.40 4.46
CA LEU A 98 1.53 -8.47 5.29
C LEU A 98 1.92 -9.86 4.77
N ALA A 99 1.88 -10.06 3.44
CA ALA A 99 2.37 -11.30 2.83
C ALA A 99 3.87 -11.50 3.09
N ALA A 100 4.69 -10.45 3.02
CA ALA A 100 6.12 -10.49 3.36
C ALA A 100 6.35 -10.90 4.83
N ARG A 101 5.56 -10.33 5.76
CA ARG A 101 5.57 -10.70 7.18
C ARG A 101 5.13 -12.14 7.45
N SER A 102 4.19 -12.67 6.66
CA SER A 102 3.80 -14.09 6.76
C SER A 102 4.95 -15.05 6.42
N VAL A 103 5.99 -14.57 5.72
CA VAL A 103 7.18 -15.33 5.34
C VAL A 103 8.32 -15.19 6.36
N ASP A 104 8.63 -13.96 6.79
CA ASP A 104 9.74 -13.71 7.74
C ASP A 104 9.35 -13.82 9.22
N GLY A 105 8.05 -13.76 9.52
CA GLY A 105 7.46 -13.96 10.84
C GLY A 105 7.50 -12.74 11.77
N ALA A 106 7.88 -11.55 11.28
CA ALA A 106 7.77 -10.31 12.05
C ALA A 106 6.34 -9.75 12.04
N GLU A 107 5.98 -8.93 13.01
CA GLU A 107 4.72 -8.18 13.05
C GLU A 107 4.80 -6.89 12.21
N GLN A 108 3.66 -6.35 11.80
CA GLN A 108 3.58 -5.12 11.01
C GLN A 108 2.81 -4.02 11.75
N PHE A 109 3.33 -2.79 11.69
CA PHE A 109 2.66 -1.57 12.11
C PHE A 109 2.73 -0.52 10.99
N PHE A 110 1.77 0.41 10.98
CA PHE A 110 1.72 1.56 10.05
C PHE A 110 1.30 2.83 10.76
N SER A 111 1.99 3.96 10.60
CA SER A 111 1.45 5.23 11.12
C SER A 111 0.30 5.76 10.25
N ARG A 112 -0.25 6.93 10.60
CA ARG A 112 -1.26 7.65 9.82
C ARG A 112 -0.70 8.41 8.63
N ALA A 113 0.63 8.41 8.43
CA ALA A 113 1.24 9.20 7.38
C ALA A 113 0.81 8.73 5.99
N VAL A 114 0.36 9.66 5.16
CA VAL A 114 0.16 9.45 3.73
C VAL A 114 1.50 9.59 3.03
N ASP A 115 1.85 8.61 2.20
CA ASP A 115 2.97 8.75 1.27
C ASP A 115 2.54 9.68 0.13
N PHE A 116 3.01 10.92 0.15
CA PHE A 116 2.75 11.91 -0.90
C PHE A 116 3.77 11.85 -2.05
N GLY A 117 4.62 10.82 -2.08
CA GLY A 117 5.68 10.63 -3.06
C GLY A 117 7.03 11.17 -2.61
N TYR A 118 7.91 11.37 -3.58
CA TYR A 118 9.30 11.71 -3.28
C TYR A 118 9.42 13.12 -2.71
N SER A 119 9.85 13.21 -1.45
CA SER A 119 10.33 14.43 -0.82
C SER A 119 11.86 14.46 -0.83
N LYS A 120 12.45 15.63 -1.05
CA LYS A 120 13.92 15.82 -1.01
C LYS A 120 14.47 15.99 0.40
N LYS A 121 13.70 16.62 1.29
CA LYS A 121 14.14 17.10 2.58
C LYS A 121 13.13 16.74 3.68
N PRO A 122 13.57 16.41 4.90
CA PRO A 122 12.66 16.06 5.98
C PRO A 122 11.74 17.23 6.40
N GLU A 123 12.13 18.49 6.16
CA GLU A 123 11.32 19.66 6.51
C GLU A 123 9.98 19.68 5.75
N GLU A 124 10.00 19.45 4.43
CA GLU A 124 8.80 19.31 3.60
C GLU A 124 7.94 18.14 4.09
N THR A 125 8.59 17.02 4.44
CA THR A 125 7.91 15.85 5.00
C THR A 125 7.17 16.20 6.28
N PHE A 126 7.82 16.93 7.19
CA PHE A 126 7.22 17.32 8.47
C PHE A 126 6.13 18.38 8.34
N GLU A 127 6.22 19.25 7.34
CA GLU A 127 5.17 20.21 7.00
C GLU A 127 3.91 19.48 6.52
N LYS A 128 4.05 18.55 5.57
CA LYS A 128 2.92 17.77 5.04
C LYS A 128 2.35 16.79 6.06
N TRP A 129 3.19 16.05 6.79
CA TRP A 129 2.71 15.06 7.76
C TRP A 129 2.22 15.64 9.09
N GLY A 130 2.62 16.87 9.44
CA GLY A 130 2.54 17.36 10.81
C GLY A 130 3.44 16.54 11.74
N LYS A 131 4.68 17.00 11.96
CA LYS A 131 5.70 16.27 12.74
C LYS A 131 5.18 15.63 14.03
N ASP A 132 4.45 16.39 14.85
CA ASP A 132 3.96 15.93 16.15
C ASP A 132 2.88 14.86 16.03
N GLU A 133 2.08 14.86 14.97
CA GLU A 133 1.06 13.83 14.71
C GLU A 133 1.74 12.48 14.48
N ILE A 134 2.71 12.42 13.57
CA ILE A 134 3.41 11.16 13.27
C ILE A 134 4.35 10.76 14.42
N LEU A 135 4.98 11.73 15.10
CA LEU A 135 5.74 11.44 16.32
C LEU A 135 4.86 10.76 17.36
N SER A 136 3.61 11.21 17.53
CA SER A 136 2.66 10.59 18.45
C SER A 136 2.36 9.14 18.08
N ASP A 137 2.27 8.81 16.79
CA ASP A 137 2.04 7.45 16.30
C ASP A 137 3.25 6.53 16.59
N VAL A 138 4.47 7.02 16.38
CA VAL A 138 5.69 6.25 16.70
C VAL A 138 5.78 6.02 18.21
N VAL A 139 5.48 7.03 19.03
CA VAL A 139 5.43 6.89 20.50
C VAL A 139 4.34 5.90 20.92
N TRP A 140 3.18 5.92 20.27
CA TRP A 140 2.09 4.97 20.51
C TRP A 140 2.56 3.53 20.26
N VAL A 141 3.28 3.27 19.16
CA VAL A 141 3.85 1.95 18.87
C VAL A 141 4.86 1.55 19.94
N ILE A 142 5.79 2.44 20.32
CA ILE A 142 6.80 2.12 21.34
C ILE A 142 6.15 1.79 22.69
N ARG A 143 5.14 2.56 23.12
CA ARG A 143 4.46 2.34 24.41
C ARG A 143 3.59 1.07 24.43
N ASN A 144 3.02 0.66 23.29
CA ASN A 144 2.21 -0.55 23.20
C ASN A 144 3.03 -1.81 22.91
N PHE A 145 3.98 -1.74 21.98
CA PHE A 145 4.83 -2.87 21.63
C PHE A 145 5.92 -3.10 22.68
N LYS A 146 6.42 -2.03 23.31
CA LYS A 146 7.47 -2.04 24.34
C LYS A 146 8.76 -2.73 23.91
N PRO A 147 9.41 -2.25 22.83
CA PRO A 147 10.65 -2.85 22.34
C PRO A 147 11.82 -2.65 23.31
N ASP A 148 12.65 -3.66 23.51
CA ASP A 148 13.94 -3.51 24.18
C ASP A 148 14.95 -2.78 23.29
N ILE A 149 14.90 -3.03 21.98
CA ILE A 149 15.79 -2.45 20.98
C ILE A 149 14.93 -1.81 19.88
N ILE A 150 15.27 -0.58 19.52
CA ILE A 150 14.77 0.05 18.29
C ILE A 150 15.91 0.08 17.26
N ILE A 151 15.58 -0.24 16.02
CA ILE A 151 16.50 -0.17 14.89
C ILE A 151 15.86 0.70 13.80
N THR A 152 16.51 1.78 13.39
CA THR A 152 16.10 2.55 12.21
C THR A 152 16.87 2.10 10.97
N ARG A 153 16.24 2.15 9.79
CA ARG A 153 16.89 1.83 8.51
C ARG A 153 17.83 2.93 8.01
N PHE A 154 17.49 4.19 8.29
CA PHE A 154 18.09 5.34 7.64
C PHE A 154 18.82 6.27 8.61
N PRO A 155 19.76 7.10 8.12
CA PRO A 155 20.40 8.12 8.94
C PRO A 155 19.50 9.34 9.12
N THR A 156 19.76 10.13 10.16
CA THR A 156 19.08 11.41 10.44
C THR A 156 19.63 12.59 9.65
N THR A 157 20.69 12.38 8.85
CA THR A 157 21.50 13.41 8.21
C THR A 157 21.33 13.50 6.69
N GLY A 158 20.36 12.77 6.11
CA GLY A 158 19.97 12.92 4.71
C GLY A 158 20.69 12.01 3.72
N GLU A 159 21.74 11.29 4.11
CA GLU A 159 22.48 10.40 3.18
C GLU A 159 21.65 9.20 2.70
N GLY A 160 20.44 9.01 3.26
CA GLY A 160 19.42 8.08 2.79
C GLY A 160 18.66 8.52 1.53
N GLY A 161 18.84 9.77 1.07
CA GLY A 161 18.40 10.30 -0.23
C GLY A 161 16.96 10.81 -0.31
N HIS A 162 16.03 10.27 0.48
CA HIS A 162 14.61 10.67 0.48
C HIS A 162 14.25 11.35 1.82
N GLY A 163 13.50 12.46 1.75
CA GLY A 163 12.96 13.20 2.90
C GLY A 163 12.21 12.31 3.89
N HIS A 164 11.33 11.42 3.42
CA HIS A 164 10.63 10.44 4.27
C HIS A 164 11.60 9.52 5.04
N HIS A 165 12.68 9.05 4.39
CA HIS A 165 13.68 8.21 5.03
C HIS A 165 14.33 8.94 6.20
N THR A 166 14.77 10.17 5.98
CA THR A 166 15.43 11.00 6.99
C THR A 166 14.47 11.37 8.11
N ALA A 167 13.24 11.78 7.76
CA ALA A 167 12.18 12.09 8.71
C ALA A 167 11.86 10.87 9.60
N SER A 168 11.79 9.66 9.03
CA SER A 168 11.54 8.43 9.80
C SER A 168 12.62 8.15 10.84
N ALA A 169 13.89 8.39 10.50
CA ALA A 169 15.00 8.22 11.43
C ALA A 169 14.98 9.29 12.53
N MET A 170 14.69 10.55 12.19
CA MET A 170 14.58 11.64 13.15
C MET A 170 13.43 11.38 14.15
N LEU A 171 12.28 10.93 13.66
CA LEU A 171 11.14 10.54 14.49
C LEU A 171 11.48 9.35 15.38
N ALA A 172 12.23 8.36 14.90
CA ALA A 172 12.67 7.23 15.74
C ALA A 172 13.57 7.68 16.90
N VAL A 173 14.49 8.62 16.65
CA VAL A 173 15.36 9.22 17.69
C VAL A 173 14.54 10.01 18.70
N GLU A 174 13.63 10.87 18.24
CA GLU A 174 12.82 11.68 19.14
C GLU A 174 11.81 10.84 19.94
N ALA A 175 11.20 9.82 19.30
CA ALA A 175 10.25 8.93 19.95
C ALA A 175 10.90 8.03 21.01
N PHE A 176 12.19 7.70 20.86
CA PHE A 176 12.95 6.90 21.84
C PHE A 176 12.92 7.54 23.24
N GLU A 177 13.09 8.86 23.32
CA GLU A 177 13.00 9.62 24.58
C GLU A 177 11.53 9.96 24.94
N ALA A 178 10.73 10.36 23.95
CA ALA A 178 9.35 10.78 24.19
C ALA A 178 8.45 9.65 24.74
N ALA A 179 8.74 8.39 24.41
CA ALA A 179 7.99 7.23 24.92
C ALA A 179 8.07 7.07 26.43
N ALA A 180 9.16 7.52 27.06
CA ALA A 180 9.35 7.50 28.51
C ALA A 180 8.94 8.81 29.20
N ASN A 181 8.59 9.86 28.44
CA ASN A 181 8.20 11.16 28.98
C ASN A 181 6.68 11.28 29.14
N GLN A 182 6.19 11.48 30.37
CA GLN A 182 4.76 11.64 30.68
C GLN A 182 4.11 12.89 30.07
N GLU A 183 4.89 13.94 29.79
CA GLU A 183 4.41 15.20 29.23
C GLU A 183 4.20 15.09 27.71
N LYS A 184 4.83 14.11 27.05
CA LYS A 184 4.67 13.85 25.62
C LYS A 184 3.45 12.95 25.38
N PHE A 185 2.46 13.50 24.69
CA PHE A 185 1.20 12.84 24.32
C PHE A 185 0.49 12.18 25.53
N PRO A 186 0.14 12.94 26.58
CA PRO A 186 -0.42 12.40 27.82
C PRO A 186 -1.76 11.67 27.61
N TRP A 187 -2.49 11.99 26.53
CA TRP A 187 -3.74 11.32 26.16
C TRP A 187 -3.55 9.80 25.95
N GLN A 188 -2.36 9.37 25.52
CA GLN A 188 -2.06 7.95 25.28
C GLN A 188 -2.03 7.14 26.57
N LEU A 189 -1.71 7.77 27.71
CA LEU A 189 -1.58 7.08 29.01
C LEU A 189 -2.94 6.61 29.57
N LYS A 190 -4.04 6.97 28.91
CA LYS A 190 -5.37 6.35 29.13
C LYS A 190 -5.43 4.91 28.63
N TYR A 191 -4.60 4.56 27.64
CA TYR A 191 -4.63 3.28 26.92
C TYR A 191 -3.36 2.46 27.12
N THR A 192 -2.23 3.13 27.31
CA THR A 192 -0.91 2.51 27.39
C THR A 192 -0.07 3.09 28.52
N GLN A 193 1.18 2.65 28.66
CA GLN A 193 2.10 3.04 29.71
C GLN A 193 3.39 3.57 29.13
N LEU A 194 4.13 4.37 29.92
CA LEU A 194 5.46 4.81 29.54
C LEU A 194 6.39 3.62 29.32
N TRP A 195 7.30 3.77 28.37
CA TRP A 195 8.31 2.77 28.07
C TRP A 195 9.60 3.40 27.59
N GLN A 196 10.73 2.97 28.16
CA GLN A 196 12.06 3.36 27.72
C GLN A 196 12.73 2.14 27.07
N PRO A 197 12.90 2.12 25.73
CA PRO A 197 13.74 1.12 25.10
C PRO A 197 15.18 1.22 25.60
N LYS A 198 15.89 0.09 25.67
CA LYS A 198 17.26 0.04 26.19
C LYS A 198 18.25 0.73 25.26
N ARG A 199 18.04 0.63 23.94
CA ARG A 199 18.90 1.29 22.93
C ARG A 199 18.22 1.51 21.60
N LEU A 200 18.73 2.50 20.87
CA LEU A 200 18.40 2.80 19.50
C LEU A 200 19.65 2.64 18.63
N LEU A 201 19.50 1.91 17.52
CA LEU A 201 20.56 1.63 16.56
C LEU A 201 20.15 2.04 15.15
N TRP A 202 21.11 2.38 14.31
CA TRP A 202 20.93 2.51 12.86
C TRP A 202 21.53 1.31 12.15
N ASN A 203 20.72 0.55 11.39
CA ASN A 203 21.20 -0.51 10.50
C ASN A 203 21.80 0.10 9.22
N THR A 204 23.07 0.48 9.31
CA THR A 204 23.79 1.21 8.26
C THR A 204 24.15 0.33 7.08
N PHE A 205 24.05 0.91 5.89
CA PHE A 205 24.46 0.33 4.62
C PHE A 205 25.81 0.87 4.13
N GLN A 206 26.45 1.76 4.89
CA GLN A 206 27.67 2.45 4.46
C GLN A 206 28.82 1.49 4.11
N PRO A 207 29.15 0.47 4.94
CA PRO A 207 30.24 -0.45 4.61
C PRO A 207 29.97 -1.28 3.36
N GLN A 208 28.71 -1.54 3.02
CA GLN A 208 28.34 -2.25 1.79
C GLN A 208 28.38 -1.34 0.55
N ARG A 209 28.20 -0.03 0.70
CA ARG A 209 28.26 0.95 -0.42
C ARG A 209 29.65 1.53 -0.64
N ASN A 210 30.47 1.59 0.40
CA ASN A 210 31.81 2.15 0.37
C ASN A 210 32.76 1.27 1.20
N SER A 211 33.69 0.60 0.54
CA SER A 211 34.68 -0.26 1.18
C SER A 211 35.62 0.50 2.13
N ASN A 212 35.71 1.83 2.00
CA ASN A 212 36.55 2.69 2.84
C ASN A 212 35.76 3.37 3.97
N ALA A 213 34.50 2.97 4.21
CA ALA A 213 33.72 3.50 5.32
C ALA A 213 34.38 3.16 6.66
N ASP A 214 34.41 4.11 7.59
CA ASP A 214 34.89 3.86 8.95
C ASP A 214 33.94 2.91 9.68
N THR A 215 34.44 1.73 10.04
CA THR A 215 33.68 0.70 10.76
C THR A 215 34.06 0.58 12.22
N THR A 216 34.94 1.44 12.74
CA THR A 216 35.55 1.31 14.08
C THR A 216 34.50 1.32 15.19
N ASP A 217 33.46 2.15 15.02
CA ASP A 217 32.35 2.31 15.97
C ASP A 217 31.10 1.47 15.62
N LEU A 218 31.19 0.58 14.64
CA LEU A 218 30.05 -0.22 14.19
C LEU A 218 30.03 -1.61 14.82
N LEU A 219 28.87 -2.02 15.33
CA LEU A 219 28.60 -3.41 15.67
C LEU A 219 28.36 -4.20 14.38
N LYS A 220 28.79 -5.46 14.36
CA LYS A 220 28.61 -6.36 13.21
C LYS A 220 27.91 -7.65 13.63
N LEU A 221 26.96 -8.10 12.82
CA LEU A 221 26.25 -9.37 13.03
C LEU A 221 26.19 -10.15 11.73
N ASP A 222 26.53 -11.44 11.78
CA ASP A 222 26.20 -12.36 10.70
C ASP A 222 24.75 -12.81 10.86
N VAL A 223 23.93 -12.44 9.88
CA VAL A 223 22.50 -12.78 9.80
C VAL A 223 22.19 -13.64 8.57
N GLY A 224 23.21 -14.24 7.95
CA GLY A 224 23.05 -15.12 6.78
C GLY A 224 22.81 -16.59 7.10
N GLY A 225 22.97 -16.99 8.37
CA GLY A 225 22.99 -18.38 8.85
C GLY A 225 21.84 -19.30 8.41
N TYR A 226 22.01 -20.59 8.71
CA TYR A 226 21.07 -21.66 8.35
C TYR A 226 20.33 -22.21 9.57
N ASN A 227 19.00 -22.22 9.52
CA ASN A 227 18.18 -22.79 10.59
C ASN A 227 17.81 -24.24 10.25
N ALA A 228 18.34 -25.19 11.02
CA ALA A 228 18.14 -26.62 10.76
C ALA A 228 16.68 -27.08 10.94
N LEU A 229 15.89 -26.44 11.81
CA LEU A 229 14.46 -26.77 11.95
C LEU A 229 13.69 -26.35 10.70
N LEU A 230 13.93 -25.14 10.20
CA LEU A 230 13.23 -24.58 9.04
C LEU A 230 13.78 -25.10 7.69
N GLY A 231 14.94 -25.76 7.70
CA GLY A 231 15.58 -26.24 6.48
C GLY A 231 15.98 -25.13 5.51
N SER A 232 16.20 -23.90 5.99
CA SER A 232 16.41 -22.71 5.16
C SER A 232 17.42 -21.75 5.79
N SER A 233 18.18 -21.05 4.94
CA SER A 233 18.95 -19.89 5.38
C SER A 233 18.09 -18.64 5.51
N TYR A 234 18.51 -17.69 6.35
CA TYR A 234 17.79 -16.41 6.48
C TYR A 234 17.85 -15.58 5.20
N GLY A 235 18.89 -15.76 4.38
CA GLY A 235 18.96 -15.20 3.03
C GLY A 235 17.87 -15.76 2.10
N GLU A 236 17.54 -17.05 2.20
CA GLU A 236 16.45 -17.66 1.42
C GLU A 236 15.06 -17.20 1.87
N ILE A 237 14.84 -17.08 3.18
CA ILE A 237 13.59 -16.54 3.74
C ILE A 237 13.42 -15.08 3.32
N ALA A 238 14.50 -14.29 3.44
CA ALA A 238 14.55 -12.90 3.01
C ALA A 238 14.20 -12.74 1.53
N SER A 239 14.78 -13.54 0.64
CA SER A 239 14.49 -13.44 -0.79
C SER A 239 13.02 -13.73 -1.09
N LYS A 240 12.40 -14.70 -0.40
CA LYS A 240 10.96 -15.00 -0.54
C LYS A 240 10.10 -13.85 -0.03
N SER A 241 10.38 -13.34 1.16
CA SER A 241 9.65 -12.22 1.79
C SER A 241 9.73 -10.96 0.92
N ARG A 242 10.95 -10.57 0.53
CA ARG A 242 11.19 -9.42 -0.35
C ARG A 242 10.48 -9.53 -1.70
N SER A 243 10.33 -10.75 -2.22
CA SER A 243 9.64 -11.00 -3.49
C SER A 243 8.11 -10.87 -3.39
N MET A 244 7.53 -10.63 -2.20
CA MET A 244 6.10 -10.31 -2.05
C MET A 244 5.78 -8.85 -2.41
N HIS A 245 6.79 -7.97 -2.42
CA HIS A 245 6.69 -6.58 -2.92
C HIS A 245 6.64 -6.55 -4.46
N LYS A 246 5.62 -7.21 -5.02
CA LYS A 246 5.50 -7.45 -6.47
C LYS A 246 5.20 -6.16 -7.22
N SER A 247 4.35 -5.30 -6.68
CA SER A 247 4.04 -3.98 -7.23
C SER A 247 5.29 -3.11 -7.41
N GLN A 248 6.32 -3.31 -6.58
CA GLN A 248 7.58 -2.57 -6.64
C GLN A 248 8.67 -3.28 -7.44
N GLY A 249 8.45 -4.53 -7.88
CA GLY A 249 9.45 -5.30 -8.62
C GLY A 249 10.65 -5.76 -7.79
N PHE A 250 10.46 -6.01 -6.49
CA PHE A 250 11.53 -6.35 -5.54
C PHE A 250 11.90 -7.85 -5.52
N GLY A 251 11.53 -8.59 -6.56
CA GLY A 251 11.92 -9.98 -6.75
C GLY A 251 13.44 -10.16 -6.63
N SER A 252 13.88 -11.16 -5.87
CA SER A 252 15.30 -11.36 -5.60
C SER A 252 15.74 -12.81 -5.63
N ALA A 253 16.95 -13.05 -6.12
CA ALA A 253 17.58 -14.36 -6.11
C ALA A 253 17.83 -14.82 -4.66
N ARG A 254 17.77 -16.13 -4.43
CA ARG A 254 18.08 -16.73 -3.12
C ARG A 254 19.57 -16.60 -2.81
N ASN A 255 19.89 -16.07 -1.63
CA ASN A 255 21.25 -16.00 -1.13
C ASN A 255 21.46 -17.03 0.00
N ARG A 256 22.59 -17.73 -0.02
CA ARG A 256 22.99 -18.74 0.98
C ARG A 256 24.38 -18.42 1.49
N GLY A 257 24.56 -18.47 2.81
CA GLY A 257 25.85 -18.26 3.47
C GLY A 257 25.90 -16.97 4.29
N PRO A 258 27.07 -16.65 4.87
CA PRO A 258 27.25 -15.50 5.75
C PRO A 258 26.84 -14.18 5.11
N GLN A 259 26.16 -13.33 5.87
CA GLN A 259 25.78 -11.99 5.45
C GLN A 259 25.89 -11.04 6.64
N ILE A 260 26.85 -10.12 6.57
CA ILE A 260 27.13 -9.18 7.66
C ILE A 260 26.23 -7.95 7.56
N GLU A 261 25.55 -7.66 8.67
CA GLU A 261 24.87 -6.40 8.93
C GLU A 261 25.64 -5.55 9.93
N TRP A 262 25.59 -4.24 9.73
CA TRP A 262 26.31 -3.26 10.54
C TRP A 262 25.33 -2.35 11.26
N PHE A 263 25.68 -1.98 12.49
CA PHE A 263 24.84 -1.16 13.36
C PHE A 263 25.64 -0.05 14.02
N LYS A 264 25.16 1.19 13.86
CA LYS A 264 25.68 2.36 14.59
C LYS A 264 24.78 2.63 15.80
N HIS A 265 25.38 2.86 16.97
CA HIS A 265 24.63 3.30 18.14
C HIS A 265 24.15 4.74 17.98
N LEU A 266 22.90 5.02 18.34
CA LEU A 266 22.31 6.37 18.28
C LEU A 266 21.89 6.90 19.66
N ALA A 267 21.27 6.07 20.50
CA ALA A 267 20.79 6.48 21.83
C ALA A 267 20.66 5.30 22.81
N GLY A 268 20.58 5.62 24.10
CA GLY A 268 20.44 4.65 25.20
C GLY A 268 21.74 3.93 25.57
N GLU A 269 21.60 2.77 26.19
CA GLU A 269 22.72 1.96 26.69
C GLU A 269 23.55 1.38 25.53
N ARG A 270 24.85 1.70 25.48
CA ARG A 270 25.74 1.25 24.40
C ARG A 270 26.11 -0.23 24.54
N ALA A 271 26.00 -0.97 23.44
CA ALA A 271 26.51 -2.33 23.29
C ALA A 271 27.91 -2.31 22.66
N GLN A 272 28.74 -3.31 22.96
CA GLN A 272 30.13 -3.40 22.51
C GLN A 272 30.37 -4.50 21.47
N LYS A 273 29.70 -5.65 21.57
CA LYS A 273 29.89 -6.81 20.69
C LYS A 273 28.60 -7.32 20.07
N ASP A 274 27.53 -7.40 20.86
CA ASP A 274 26.22 -7.91 20.42
C ASP A 274 25.12 -6.89 20.73
N ILE A 275 24.24 -6.64 19.76
CA ILE A 275 23.12 -5.70 19.90
C ILE A 275 22.17 -6.06 21.05
N PHE A 276 22.17 -7.31 21.54
CA PHE A 276 21.37 -7.80 22.66
C PHE A 276 22.06 -7.76 24.02
N GLU A 277 23.27 -7.18 24.14
CA GLU A 277 23.95 -7.04 25.43
C GLU A 277 23.06 -6.40 26.49
N ASN A 278 22.97 -7.00 27.67
CA ASN A 278 22.14 -6.57 28.79
C ASN A 278 20.62 -6.53 28.50
N VAL A 279 20.14 -7.13 27.41
CA VAL A 279 18.70 -7.41 27.17
C VAL A 279 18.33 -8.73 27.84
N ILE A 280 17.13 -8.81 28.42
CA ILE A 280 16.63 -10.04 29.02
C ILE A 280 16.15 -10.99 27.91
N LEU A 281 16.94 -12.02 27.62
CA LEU A 281 16.64 -13.02 26.58
C LEU A 281 15.97 -14.30 27.11
N SER A 282 15.70 -14.38 28.41
CA SER A 282 15.17 -15.57 29.07
C SER A 282 14.15 -15.17 30.13
N VAL A 283 12.95 -15.76 30.04
CA VAL A 283 11.86 -15.56 31.01
C VAL A 283 12.24 -16.00 32.41
N SER A 284 13.22 -16.91 32.59
CA SER A 284 13.77 -17.27 33.90
C SER A 284 14.36 -16.08 34.67
N LYS A 285 14.81 -15.04 33.97
CA LYS A 285 15.33 -13.79 34.57
C LYS A 285 14.23 -12.82 35.01
N ILE A 286 12.98 -13.11 34.69
CA ILE A 286 11.81 -12.34 35.13
C ILE A 286 11.28 -12.97 36.43
N GLN A 287 10.86 -12.11 37.36
CA GLN A 287 10.27 -12.56 38.62
C GLN A 287 9.07 -13.51 38.39
N GLY A 288 9.20 -14.74 38.88
CA GLY A 288 8.21 -15.81 38.71
C GLY A 288 8.32 -16.62 37.41
N GLY A 289 9.26 -16.31 36.53
CA GLY A 289 9.39 -16.97 35.21
C GLY A 289 10.21 -18.26 35.17
N ALA A 290 10.99 -18.57 36.21
CA ALA A 290 11.84 -19.77 36.24
C ALA A 290 11.02 -21.08 36.14
N GLY A 291 9.87 -21.16 36.82
CA GLY A 291 8.98 -22.32 36.74
C GLY A 291 8.34 -22.48 35.36
N PHE A 292 8.00 -21.37 34.72
CA PHE A 292 7.49 -21.36 33.35
C PHE A 292 8.54 -21.87 32.37
N GLU A 293 9.77 -21.35 32.43
CA GLU A 293 10.86 -21.80 31.54
C GLU A 293 11.17 -23.28 31.71
N LYS A 294 11.20 -23.78 32.96
CA LYS A 294 11.38 -25.21 33.23
C LYS A 294 10.28 -26.07 32.59
N ALA A 295 9.02 -25.65 32.66
CA ALA A 295 7.92 -26.34 32.01
C ALA A 295 8.05 -26.32 30.47
N ILE A 296 8.59 -25.25 29.89
CA ILE A 296 8.92 -25.18 28.46
C ILE A 296 10.06 -26.14 28.11
N ASP A 297 11.12 -26.20 28.91
CA ASP A 297 12.22 -27.15 28.70
C ASP A 297 11.74 -28.61 28.77
N GLU A 298 10.83 -28.93 29.70
CA GLU A 298 10.15 -30.23 29.77
C GLU A 298 9.30 -30.49 28.52
N THR A 299 8.59 -29.49 28.02
CA THR A 299 7.81 -29.59 26.77
C THR A 299 8.72 -29.89 25.59
N ILE A 300 9.83 -29.17 25.46
CA ILE A 300 10.84 -29.35 24.40
C ILE A 300 11.41 -30.77 24.43
N LYS A 301 11.79 -31.25 25.63
CA LYS A 301 12.37 -32.59 25.82
C LYS A 301 11.40 -33.70 25.39
N ASN A 302 10.10 -33.48 25.57
CA ASN A 302 9.06 -34.47 25.27
C ASN A 302 8.33 -34.21 23.94
N TYR A 303 8.76 -33.21 23.16
CA TYR A 303 8.15 -32.91 21.88
C TYR A 303 8.39 -34.05 20.89
N ASN A 304 7.31 -34.59 20.32
CA ASN A 304 7.36 -35.62 19.29
C ASN A 304 6.78 -35.06 17.97
N PRO A 305 7.60 -34.85 16.93
CA PRO A 305 7.13 -34.35 15.63
C PRO A 305 5.99 -35.18 15.01
N SER A 306 5.93 -36.48 15.28
CA SER A 306 4.91 -37.39 14.78
C SER A 306 3.70 -37.53 15.72
N ALA A 307 3.76 -36.95 16.92
CA ALA A 307 2.64 -36.90 17.88
C ALA A 307 2.69 -35.62 18.73
N PRO A 308 2.53 -34.42 18.12
CA PRO A 308 2.65 -33.13 18.82
C PRO A 308 1.67 -32.98 20.00
N GLU A 309 0.52 -33.64 19.96
CA GLU A 309 -0.50 -33.60 21.01
C GLU A 309 0.03 -34.12 22.36
N LYS A 310 1.07 -34.96 22.36
CA LYS A 310 1.72 -35.42 23.59
C LYS A 310 2.41 -34.30 24.37
N SER A 311 2.63 -33.13 23.75
CA SER A 311 3.14 -31.94 24.42
C SER A 311 2.07 -31.18 25.21
N ILE A 312 0.77 -31.38 24.93
CA ILE A 312 -0.33 -30.61 25.55
C ILE A 312 -0.31 -30.68 27.09
N PRO A 313 -0.13 -31.85 27.75
CA PRO A 313 -0.05 -31.89 29.21
C PRO A 313 1.08 -31.02 29.80
N TYR A 314 2.23 -30.93 29.12
CA TYR A 314 3.35 -30.09 29.55
C TYR A 314 3.07 -28.60 29.29
N LEU A 315 2.42 -28.27 28.18
CA LEU A 315 1.97 -26.92 27.86
C LEU A 315 0.92 -26.42 28.86
N LEU A 316 0.01 -27.28 29.33
CA LEU A 316 -0.96 -26.94 30.37
C LEU A 316 -0.28 -26.67 31.72
N LYS A 317 0.77 -27.43 32.07
CA LYS A 317 1.61 -27.10 33.24
C LYS A 317 2.31 -25.75 33.06
N ALA A 318 2.84 -25.47 31.87
CA ALA A 318 3.43 -24.17 31.57
C ALA A 318 2.38 -23.04 31.73
N HIS A 319 1.15 -23.27 31.28
CA HIS A 319 0.04 -22.32 31.42
C HIS A 319 -0.27 -22.01 32.90
N GLU A 320 -0.17 -22.99 33.79
CA GLU A 320 -0.30 -22.77 35.24
C GLU A 320 0.86 -21.96 35.82
N GLN A 321 2.10 -22.30 35.44
CA GLN A 321 3.30 -21.57 35.88
C GLN A 321 3.30 -20.12 35.40
N LEU A 322 2.72 -19.85 34.23
CA LEU A 322 2.62 -18.51 33.65
C LEU A 322 1.87 -17.53 34.57
N ASN A 323 0.95 -18.01 35.41
CA ASN A 323 0.23 -17.17 36.38
C ASN A 323 1.14 -16.60 37.49
N LEU A 324 2.31 -17.21 37.71
CA LEU A 324 3.28 -16.77 38.72
C LEU A 324 4.15 -15.60 38.22
N ILE A 325 4.21 -15.37 36.90
CA ILE A 325 4.93 -14.24 36.32
C ILE A 325 4.24 -12.94 36.75
N LYS A 326 5.01 -12.06 37.41
CA LYS A 326 4.51 -10.79 37.95
C LYS A 326 4.33 -9.72 36.89
N ASN A 327 5.14 -9.73 35.83
CA ASN A 327 4.98 -8.82 34.70
C ASN A 327 3.71 -9.20 33.91
N THR A 328 2.65 -8.39 34.06
CA THR A 328 1.34 -8.64 33.45
C THR A 328 1.38 -8.67 31.93
N GLU A 329 2.19 -7.82 31.30
CA GLU A 329 2.28 -7.74 29.84
C GLU A 329 2.95 -8.98 29.25
N ILE A 330 4.11 -9.37 29.79
CA ILE A 330 4.81 -10.57 29.35
C ILE A 330 3.92 -11.80 29.58
N LYS A 331 3.22 -11.85 30.72
CA LYS A 331 2.23 -12.90 31.00
C LYS A 331 1.12 -12.93 29.95
N THR A 332 0.56 -11.80 29.54
CA THR A 332 -0.50 -11.76 28.52
C THR A 332 0.01 -12.23 27.16
N VAL A 333 1.15 -11.73 26.70
CA VAL A 333 1.73 -12.10 25.40
C VAL A 333 2.10 -13.59 25.37
N LYS A 334 2.81 -14.08 26.40
CA LYS A 334 3.19 -15.49 26.48
C LYS A 334 2.00 -16.43 26.66
N ARG A 335 0.88 -15.95 27.20
CA ARG A 335 -0.38 -16.72 27.27
C ARG A 335 -0.93 -16.95 25.86
N GLN A 336 -1.07 -15.88 25.08
CA GLN A 336 -1.58 -15.97 23.71
C GLN A 336 -0.71 -16.89 22.84
N GLU A 337 0.62 -16.74 22.91
CA GLU A 337 1.57 -17.61 22.20
C GLU A 337 1.41 -19.08 22.63
N LEU A 338 1.31 -19.34 23.94
CA LEU A 338 1.17 -20.68 24.50
C LEU A 338 -0.15 -21.35 24.11
N GLU A 339 -1.25 -20.63 24.17
CA GLU A 339 -2.59 -21.12 23.81
C GLU A 339 -2.67 -21.46 22.31
N GLN A 340 -2.01 -20.67 21.45
CA GLN A 340 -1.90 -20.97 20.03
C GLN A 340 -1.07 -22.25 19.78
N ILE A 341 0.02 -22.45 20.52
CA ILE A 341 0.82 -23.69 20.44
C ILE A 341 0.01 -24.91 20.91
N ILE A 342 -0.85 -24.76 21.92
CA ILE A 342 -1.76 -25.83 22.37
C ILE A 342 -2.72 -26.24 21.24
N LEU A 343 -3.32 -25.26 20.54
CA LEU A 343 -4.13 -25.54 19.34
C LEU A 343 -3.32 -26.26 18.25
N ASP A 344 -2.09 -25.79 18.01
CA ASP A 344 -1.25 -26.35 16.96
C ASP A 344 -0.89 -27.81 17.24
N CYS A 345 -0.52 -28.12 18.48
CA CYS A 345 -0.25 -29.47 18.93
C CYS A 345 -1.49 -30.38 18.83
N ALA A 346 -2.69 -29.85 19.07
CA ALA A 346 -3.94 -30.60 18.92
C ALA A 346 -4.32 -30.87 17.45
N GLY A 347 -3.72 -30.13 16.50
CA GLY A 347 -4.16 -30.13 15.11
C GLY A 347 -5.60 -29.65 14.96
N LEU A 348 -6.06 -28.78 15.88
CA LEU A 348 -7.43 -28.26 15.92
C LEU A 348 -7.61 -27.19 14.84
N PHE A 349 -8.42 -27.50 13.84
CA PHE A 349 -8.82 -26.59 12.78
C PHE A 349 -10.26 -26.13 13.01
N PHE A 350 -10.51 -24.83 12.86
CA PHE A 350 -11.85 -24.27 12.96
C PHE A 350 -11.98 -22.94 12.22
N GLU A 351 -13.17 -22.70 11.70
CA GLU A 351 -13.52 -21.50 10.93
C GLU A 351 -15.04 -21.23 10.99
N ALA A 352 -15.42 -19.99 10.71
CA ALA A 352 -16.82 -19.61 10.45
C ALA A 352 -16.90 -19.11 9.00
N PHE A 353 -17.76 -19.72 8.19
CA PHE A 353 -17.84 -19.43 6.77
C PHE A 353 -19.28 -19.28 6.27
N VAL A 354 -19.41 -18.61 5.12
CA VAL A 354 -20.68 -18.31 4.43
C VAL A 354 -20.67 -18.82 2.99
N ASP A 355 -21.86 -18.92 2.39
CA ASP A 355 -22.09 -19.33 1.01
C ASP A 355 -22.03 -18.17 -0.01
N THR A 356 -22.02 -16.93 0.47
CA THR A 356 -21.83 -15.73 -0.34
C THR A 356 -20.79 -14.82 0.30
N TYR A 357 -19.98 -14.15 -0.51
CA TYR A 357 -18.91 -13.29 -0.01
C TYR A 357 -19.38 -11.94 0.52
N SER A 358 -20.62 -11.54 0.25
CA SER A 358 -21.12 -10.25 0.69
C SER A 358 -22.60 -10.26 1.03
N ALA A 359 -23.04 -9.31 1.85
CA ALA A 359 -24.45 -9.06 2.12
C ALA A 359 -24.71 -7.58 2.42
N ASN A 360 -25.98 -7.20 2.47
CA ASN A 360 -26.39 -5.85 2.86
C ASN A 360 -26.82 -5.79 4.34
N PRO A 361 -26.78 -4.61 4.97
CA PRO A 361 -27.42 -4.40 6.26
C PRO A 361 -28.90 -4.86 6.25
N GLY A 362 -29.28 -5.65 7.26
CA GLY A 362 -30.60 -6.27 7.39
C GLY A 362 -30.78 -7.60 6.65
N GLN A 363 -29.81 -8.04 5.83
CA GLN A 363 -29.91 -9.30 5.11
C GLN A 363 -29.63 -10.50 6.02
N GLN A 364 -30.40 -11.57 5.86
CA GLN A 364 -30.12 -12.87 6.47
C GLN A 364 -29.11 -13.64 5.61
N ILE A 365 -28.10 -14.24 6.26
CA ILE A 365 -27.06 -15.05 5.61
C ILE A 365 -26.93 -16.43 6.26
N ASN A 366 -26.56 -17.41 5.44
CA ASN A 366 -26.33 -18.79 5.88
C ASN A 366 -24.88 -18.94 6.35
N THR A 367 -24.67 -18.87 7.67
CA THR A 367 -23.35 -19.08 8.26
C THR A 367 -23.21 -20.51 8.76
N LYS A 368 -22.01 -21.08 8.64
CA LYS A 368 -21.63 -22.38 9.20
C LYS A 368 -20.34 -22.22 9.99
N ALA A 369 -20.28 -22.85 11.15
CA ALA A 369 -19.03 -23.05 11.87
C ALA A 369 -18.54 -24.47 11.62
N TYR A 370 -17.27 -24.62 11.24
CA TYR A 370 -16.61 -25.90 11.05
C TYR A 370 -15.53 -26.08 12.13
N VAL A 371 -15.47 -27.26 12.73
CA VAL A 371 -14.46 -27.62 13.73
C VAL A 371 -14.01 -29.06 13.48
N LEU A 372 -12.69 -29.28 13.47
CA LEU A 372 -12.08 -30.59 13.30
C LEU A 372 -10.83 -30.69 14.17
N ILE A 373 -10.72 -31.76 14.96
CA ILE A 373 -9.48 -32.12 15.65
C ILE A 373 -8.80 -33.30 14.94
N ARG A 374 -7.52 -33.12 14.61
CA ARG A 374 -6.75 -34.08 13.80
C ARG A 374 -5.84 -34.97 14.63
N ASN A 375 -5.34 -34.48 15.76
CA ASN A 375 -4.55 -35.30 16.68
C ASN A 375 -5.41 -35.87 17.81
N ASN A 376 -4.85 -36.81 18.56
CA ASN A 376 -5.56 -37.46 19.67
C ASN A 376 -5.53 -36.58 20.93
N ALA A 377 -6.26 -35.47 20.90
CA ALA A 377 -6.35 -34.50 21.99
C ALA A 377 -7.82 -34.30 22.43
N ASP A 378 -8.03 -34.13 23.73
CA ASP A 378 -9.36 -34.04 24.33
C ASP A 378 -9.82 -32.58 24.44
N PHE A 379 -10.61 -32.14 23.45
CA PHE A 379 -11.21 -30.80 23.42
C PHE A 379 -12.73 -30.88 23.42
N ASN A 380 -13.37 -29.94 24.13
CA ASN A 380 -14.80 -29.67 23.97
C ASN A 380 -15.02 -28.28 23.41
N LEU A 381 -15.90 -28.15 22.43
CA LEU A 381 -16.43 -26.86 21.99
C LEU A 381 -17.57 -26.45 22.92
N LYS A 382 -17.37 -25.39 23.69
CA LYS A 382 -18.39 -24.88 24.63
C LYS A 382 -19.37 -23.94 23.94
N ASN A 383 -18.84 -22.96 23.21
CA ASN A 383 -19.62 -21.84 22.70
C ASN A 383 -19.07 -21.32 21.37
N ILE A 384 -19.95 -20.83 20.52
CA ILE A 384 -19.60 -20.00 19.35
C ILE A 384 -20.39 -18.70 19.43
N SER A 385 -19.68 -17.58 19.51
CA SER A 385 -20.27 -16.24 19.59
C SER A 385 -19.90 -15.42 18.37
N ILE A 386 -20.88 -14.93 17.61
CA ILE A 386 -20.67 -13.91 16.58
C ILE A 386 -20.77 -12.54 17.25
N LYS A 387 -19.63 -11.84 17.38
CA LYS A 387 -19.51 -10.63 18.20
C LYS A 387 -20.60 -9.60 17.90
N GLY A 388 -21.38 -9.24 18.92
CA GLY A 388 -22.43 -8.23 18.84
C GLY A 388 -23.68 -8.63 18.05
N ILE A 389 -23.78 -9.89 17.59
CA ILE A 389 -24.92 -10.33 16.79
C ILE A 389 -25.62 -11.54 17.41
N LYS A 390 -24.89 -12.62 17.73
CA LYS A 390 -25.51 -13.87 18.18
C LYS A 390 -24.57 -14.70 19.03
N ASP A 391 -25.13 -15.33 20.06
CA ASP A 391 -24.42 -16.32 20.86
C ASP A 391 -25.05 -17.71 20.70
N THR A 392 -24.23 -18.75 20.56
CA THR A 392 -24.68 -20.12 20.29
C THR A 392 -23.97 -21.10 21.21
N LEU A 393 -24.69 -21.54 22.26
CA LEU A 393 -24.24 -22.60 23.16
C LEU A 393 -24.21 -23.94 22.42
N VAL A 394 -23.08 -24.65 22.48
CA VAL A 394 -22.88 -25.92 21.78
C VAL A 394 -22.64 -27.06 22.78
N ASN A 395 -21.62 -26.91 23.63
CA ASN A 395 -21.17 -27.89 24.62
C ASN A 395 -21.03 -29.33 24.09
N VAL A 396 -20.17 -29.51 23.08
CA VAL A 396 -19.92 -30.81 22.39
C VAL A 396 -18.47 -31.24 22.55
N THR A 397 -18.23 -32.51 22.86
CA THR A 397 -16.91 -33.14 22.78
C THR A 397 -16.51 -33.37 21.33
N ILE A 398 -15.36 -32.85 20.94
CA ILE A 398 -14.86 -32.96 19.56
C ILE A 398 -14.16 -34.30 19.41
N LYS A 399 -14.68 -35.16 18.53
CA LYS A 399 -14.10 -36.46 18.25
C LYS A 399 -13.01 -36.36 17.19
N LYS A 400 -11.93 -37.13 17.36
CA LYS A 400 -10.81 -37.16 16.42
C LYS A 400 -11.29 -37.56 15.02
N HIS A 401 -10.87 -36.80 14.02
CA HIS A 401 -11.19 -37.02 12.60
C HIS A 401 -12.68 -36.95 12.23
N GLU A 402 -13.57 -36.59 13.15
CA GLU A 402 -14.99 -36.40 12.87
C GLU A 402 -15.29 -34.88 12.80
N PRO A 403 -15.53 -34.34 11.59
CA PRO A 403 -15.81 -32.92 11.45
C PRO A 403 -17.18 -32.55 12.05
N LEU A 404 -17.20 -31.48 12.84
CA LEU A 404 -18.42 -30.88 13.39
C LEU A 404 -18.76 -29.64 12.55
N THR A 405 -19.95 -29.65 11.93
CA THR A 405 -20.49 -28.49 11.19
C THR A 405 -21.76 -28.00 11.88
N ILE A 406 -21.78 -26.75 12.32
CA ILE A 406 -22.90 -26.15 13.06
C ILE A 406 -23.47 -25.01 12.22
N PRO A 407 -24.75 -25.09 11.78
CA PRO A 407 -25.40 -23.98 11.10
C PRO A 407 -25.72 -22.86 12.10
N ILE A 408 -25.42 -21.62 11.71
CA ILE A 408 -25.70 -20.40 12.48
C ILE A 408 -26.49 -19.47 11.56
N SER A 409 -27.80 -19.32 11.81
CA SER A 409 -28.59 -18.28 11.14
C SER A 409 -28.20 -16.91 11.68
N LEU A 410 -27.78 -16.01 10.79
CA LEU A 410 -27.23 -14.70 11.11
C LEU A 410 -27.94 -13.62 10.27
N VAL A 411 -28.33 -12.52 10.90
CA VAL A 411 -28.86 -11.32 10.22
C VAL A 411 -27.86 -10.20 10.40
N ILE A 412 -27.47 -9.54 9.31
CA ILE A 412 -26.56 -8.40 9.38
C ILE A 412 -27.29 -7.23 10.05
N PRO A 413 -26.73 -6.61 11.11
CA PRO A 413 -27.36 -5.46 11.75
C PRO A 413 -27.64 -4.31 10.75
N PHE A 414 -28.77 -3.62 10.91
CA PHE A 414 -29.17 -2.52 10.01
C PHE A 414 -28.25 -1.28 10.10
N ASP A 415 -27.57 -1.11 11.24
CA ASP A 415 -26.63 -0.03 11.54
C ASP A 415 -25.18 -0.41 11.22
N LYS A 416 -24.94 -1.56 10.59
CA LYS A 416 -23.60 -2.03 10.27
C LYS A 416 -23.01 -1.19 9.12
N ASN A 417 -21.85 -0.58 9.37
CA ASN A 417 -21.08 0.12 8.34
C ASN A 417 -20.65 -0.81 7.21
N TYR A 418 -20.49 -0.25 6.02
CA TYR A 418 -19.93 -0.96 4.89
C TYR A 418 -18.46 -1.34 5.13
N THR A 419 -18.05 -2.46 4.57
CA THR A 419 -16.67 -2.95 4.67
C THR A 419 -15.75 -2.05 3.86
N ASN A 420 -14.77 -1.45 4.54
CA ASN A 420 -13.71 -0.65 3.94
C ASN A 420 -12.43 -0.78 4.77
N PRO A 421 -11.23 -0.61 4.20
CA PRO A 421 -10.01 -0.43 4.99
C PRO A 421 -10.21 0.71 6.00
N PHE A 422 -9.90 0.46 7.28
CA PHE A 422 -10.31 1.37 8.36
C PHE A 422 -9.70 2.77 8.24
N TRP A 423 -8.55 2.90 7.57
CA TRP A 423 -7.86 4.18 7.30
C TRP A 423 -8.42 4.94 6.09
N LEU A 424 -9.36 4.34 5.34
CA LEU A 424 -10.05 4.90 4.18
C LEU A 424 -11.57 5.00 4.40
N GLN A 425 -12.04 4.86 5.64
CA GLN A 425 -13.44 5.09 5.98
C GLN A 425 -13.82 6.57 5.78
N ASP A 426 -12.88 7.47 6.09
CA ASP A 426 -13.01 8.91 5.89
C ASP A 426 -12.01 9.41 4.84
N THR A 427 -12.27 10.61 4.30
CA THR A 427 -11.34 11.25 3.36
C THR A 427 -10.06 11.67 4.08
N PRO A 428 -8.86 11.32 3.57
CA PRO A 428 -7.59 11.76 4.15
C PRO A 428 -7.51 13.30 4.24
N GLN A 429 -6.85 13.80 5.28
CA GLN A 429 -6.39 15.20 5.32
C GLN A 429 -5.04 15.29 4.62
N GLU A 430 -4.55 16.51 4.39
CA GLU A 430 -3.23 16.70 3.80
C GLU A 430 -2.16 15.94 4.60
N GLY A 431 -1.50 14.98 3.95
CA GLY A 431 -0.47 14.13 4.55
C GLY A 431 -0.92 13.10 5.60
N LEU A 432 -2.20 13.00 5.95
CA LEU A 432 -2.68 12.15 7.06
C LEU A 432 -3.97 11.37 6.75
N PHE A 433 -3.95 10.06 7.01
CA PHE A 433 -5.17 9.25 7.11
C PHE A 433 -5.91 9.53 8.41
N GLN A 434 -7.24 9.62 8.34
CA GLN A 434 -8.07 9.78 9.53
C GLN A 434 -8.31 8.41 10.18
N ILE A 435 -7.94 8.28 11.45
CA ILE A 435 -8.23 7.09 12.27
C ILE A 435 -9.04 7.55 13.48
N ASN A 436 -10.35 7.30 13.46
CA ASN A 436 -11.26 7.75 14.51
C ASN A 436 -11.20 6.86 15.76
N ASP A 437 -10.99 5.56 15.58
CA ASP A 437 -10.80 4.64 16.69
C ASP A 437 -9.32 4.56 17.06
N THR A 438 -8.96 5.20 18.17
CA THR A 438 -7.60 5.22 18.71
C THR A 438 -7.00 3.83 18.89
N LEU A 439 -7.79 2.78 19.13
CA LEU A 439 -7.27 1.41 19.26
C LEU A 439 -6.76 0.82 17.94
N ASN A 440 -7.20 1.38 16.80
CA ASN A 440 -6.66 1.03 15.48
C ASN A 440 -5.45 1.87 15.09
N LEU A 441 -5.00 2.80 15.96
CA LEU A 441 -3.78 3.54 15.70
C LEU A 441 -2.60 2.57 15.63
N ALA A 442 -1.77 2.73 14.61
CA ALA A 442 -0.68 1.86 14.24
C ALA A 442 -1.04 0.49 13.63
N ALA A 443 -2.33 0.12 13.56
CA ALA A 443 -2.73 -1.21 13.14
C ALA A 443 -2.51 -1.44 11.63
N PRO A 444 -2.00 -2.62 11.21
CA PRO A 444 -1.81 -2.90 9.80
C PRO A 444 -3.11 -3.15 9.04
N LYS A 445 -4.11 -3.67 9.76
CA LYS A 445 -5.48 -3.89 9.29
C LYS A 445 -6.45 -3.63 10.45
N GLY A 446 -7.70 -3.34 10.12
CA GLY A 446 -8.76 -3.18 11.12
C GLY A 446 -9.33 -4.54 11.53
N PRO A 447 -10.18 -4.58 12.57
CA PRO A 447 -10.96 -5.78 12.87
C PRO A 447 -11.83 -6.15 11.66
N SER A 448 -12.00 -7.45 11.41
CA SER A 448 -12.90 -7.90 10.34
C SER A 448 -14.32 -7.44 10.64
N THR A 449 -15.10 -7.19 9.59
CA THR A 449 -16.46 -6.65 9.74
C THR A 449 -17.32 -7.53 10.64
N ILE A 450 -17.14 -8.85 10.57
CA ILE A 450 -17.80 -9.83 11.44
C ILE A 450 -16.76 -10.85 11.91
N GLU A 451 -16.77 -11.13 13.21
CA GLU A 451 -15.87 -12.07 13.87
C GLU A 451 -16.64 -13.10 14.69
N ALA A 452 -16.19 -14.34 14.62
CA ALA A 452 -16.65 -15.46 15.43
C ALA A 452 -15.64 -15.78 16.53
N VAL A 453 -16.10 -15.89 17.77
CA VAL A 453 -15.33 -16.31 18.95
C VAL A 453 -15.70 -17.75 19.28
N PHE A 454 -14.71 -18.64 19.20
CA PHE A 454 -14.84 -20.04 19.58
C PHE A 454 -14.28 -20.22 20.98
N THR A 455 -15.10 -20.76 21.89
CA THR A 455 -14.68 -21.12 23.24
C THR A 455 -14.49 -22.63 23.31
N PHE A 456 -13.27 -23.07 23.54
CA PHE A 456 -12.93 -24.46 23.75
C PHE A 456 -12.55 -24.72 25.20
N SER A 457 -12.74 -25.94 25.68
CA SER A 457 -12.17 -26.43 26.93
C SER A 457 -11.19 -27.57 26.67
N VAL A 458 -10.03 -27.53 27.34
CA VAL A 458 -9.02 -28.60 27.36
C VAL A 458 -8.53 -28.78 28.79
N GLY A 459 -8.65 -30.00 29.32
CA GLY A 459 -8.46 -30.24 30.76
C GLY A 459 -9.38 -29.35 31.61
N ASN A 460 -8.81 -28.54 32.50
CA ASN A 460 -9.53 -27.59 33.36
C ASN A 460 -9.47 -26.13 32.84
N LYS A 461 -9.05 -25.90 31.59
CA LYS A 461 -8.88 -24.56 31.01
C LYS A 461 -9.91 -24.29 29.94
N GLU A 462 -10.35 -23.04 29.87
CA GLU A 462 -11.13 -22.50 28.75
C GLU A 462 -10.24 -21.58 27.92
N LEU A 463 -10.30 -21.75 26.60
CA LEU A 463 -9.52 -21.02 25.62
C LEU A 463 -10.47 -20.33 24.63
N HIS A 464 -10.19 -19.07 24.30
CA HIS A 464 -11.04 -18.27 23.42
C HIS A 464 -10.26 -17.85 22.18
N PHE A 465 -10.77 -18.17 21.00
CA PHE A 465 -10.13 -17.82 19.73
C PHE A 465 -11.08 -17.08 18.81
N THR A 466 -10.60 -15.97 18.27
CA THR A 466 -11.33 -15.17 17.28
C THR A 466 -10.94 -15.62 15.87
N ARG A 467 -11.93 -15.78 15.00
CA ARG A 467 -11.78 -16.01 13.55
C ARG A 467 -12.69 -15.03 12.81
N PRO A 468 -12.28 -14.53 11.63
CA PRO A 468 -13.19 -13.71 10.84
C PRO A 468 -14.26 -14.60 10.21
N LEU A 469 -15.38 -13.99 9.85
CA LEU A 469 -16.34 -14.63 8.96
C LEU A 469 -15.77 -14.58 7.54
N VAL A 470 -15.60 -15.75 6.91
CA VAL A 470 -14.97 -15.86 5.59
C VAL A 470 -15.90 -16.45 4.54
N TYR A 471 -15.69 -16.09 3.29
CA TYR A 471 -16.22 -16.85 2.15
C TYR A 471 -15.11 -17.68 1.53
N LYS A 472 -15.44 -18.92 1.20
CA LYS A 472 -14.51 -19.84 0.55
C LYS A 472 -15.13 -20.53 -0.65
N TRP A 473 -14.31 -20.78 -1.67
CA TRP A 473 -14.70 -21.45 -2.90
C TRP A 473 -13.54 -22.29 -3.43
N VAL A 474 -13.81 -23.13 -4.44
CA VAL A 474 -12.78 -23.95 -5.07
C VAL A 474 -12.56 -23.46 -6.51
N SER A 475 -11.33 -23.06 -6.81
CA SER A 475 -10.82 -22.84 -8.17
C SER A 475 -10.25 -24.16 -8.71
N PRO A 476 -10.60 -24.59 -9.94
CA PRO A 476 -9.95 -25.74 -10.57
C PRO A 476 -8.43 -25.57 -10.77
N VAL A 477 -7.93 -24.33 -10.76
CA VAL A 477 -6.52 -23.99 -10.97
C VAL A 477 -5.79 -23.85 -9.63
N ASP A 478 -6.40 -23.15 -8.67
CA ASP A 478 -5.72 -22.71 -7.45
C ASP A 478 -6.11 -23.50 -6.19
N GLY A 479 -7.13 -24.37 -6.29
CA GLY A 479 -7.66 -25.12 -5.16
C GLY A 479 -8.61 -24.30 -4.29
N GLU A 480 -8.56 -24.52 -2.97
CA GLU A 480 -9.43 -23.80 -2.02
C GLU A 480 -8.93 -22.36 -1.84
N LEU A 481 -9.81 -21.40 -2.11
CA LEU A 481 -9.55 -19.97 -2.01
C LEU A 481 -10.47 -19.35 -0.96
N TYR A 482 -9.98 -18.27 -0.34
CA TYR A 482 -10.63 -17.57 0.75
C TYR A 482 -10.68 -16.07 0.49
N ARG A 483 -11.72 -15.42 1.01
CA ARG A 483 -11.82 -13.96 1.11
C ARG A 483 -12.64 -13.56 2.34
N ASP A 484 -12.42 -12.33 2.79
CA ASP A 484 -13.23 -11.74 3.85
C ASP A 484 -14.69 -11.61 3.42
N PHE A 485 -15.60 -11.78 4.39
CA PHE A 485 -17.00 -11.42 4.21
C PHE A 485 -17.18 -9.90 4.24
N GLU A 486 -17.92 -9.37 3.27
CA GLU A 486 -18.12 -7.93 3.08
C GLU A 486 -19.57 -7.51 3.33
N VAL A 487 -19.75 -6.38 4.02
CA VAL A 487 -21.02 -5.67 4.08
C VAL A 487 -21.00 -4.58 3.01
N ILE A 488 -21.87 -4.68 2.00
CA ILE A 488 -21.91 -3.78 0.85
C ILE A 488 -23.27 -3.07 0.70
N PRO A 489 -23.37 -1.96 -0.04
CA PRO A 489 -24.64 -1.29 -0.34
C PRO A 489 -25.57 -2.14 -1.22
N GLU A 490 -26.88 -1.90 -1.14
CA GLU A 490 -27.86 -2.61 -1.99
C GLU A 490 -27.73 -2.22 -3.47
N VAL A 491 -27.33 -0.98 -3.72
CA VAL A 491 -27.07 -0.43 -5.06
C VAL A 491 -25.77 0.36 -5.00
N MET A 492 -24.87 0.12 -5.95
CA MET A 492 -23.66 0.91 -6.15
C MET A 492 -23.70 1.57 -7.52
N VAL A 493 -23.09 2.75 -7.65
CA VAL A 493 -23.00 3.49 -8.89
C VAL A 493 -21.54 3.85 -9.12
N ASN A 494 -20.98 3.46 -10.26
CA ASN A 494 -19.60 3.71 -10.61
C ASN A 494 -19.56 4.63 -11.83
N PHE A 495 -18.77 5.70 -11.77
CA PHE A 495 -18.39 6.43 -12.99
C PHE A 495 -17.37 5.61 -13.77
N ASN A 496 -17.55 5.55 -15.09
CA ASN A 496 -16.62 4.80 -15.95
C ASN A 496 -15.32 5.57 -16.25
N LYS A 497 -15.21 6.83 -15.80
CA LYS A 497 -14.03 7.68 -15.93
C LYS A 497 -13.84 8.48 -14.65
N GLN A 498 -12.58 8.73 -14.29
CA GLN A 498 -12.23 9.60 -13.15
C GLN A 498 -12.44 11.09 -13.47
N VAL A 499 -12.24 11.47 -14.73
CA VAL A 499 -12.42 12.83 -15.22
C VAL A 499 -13.17 12.78 -16.55
N TYR A 500 -14.15 13.65 -16.70
CA TYR A 500 -14.83 13.93 -17.96
C TYR A 500 -14.44 15.31 -18.47
N LEU A 501 -13.94 15.35 -19.70
CA LEU A 501 -13.51 16.59 -20.36
C LEU A 501 -14.64 17.12 -21.25
N PHE A 502 -14.87 18.44 -21.17
CA PHE A 502 -15.85 19.15 -21.98
C PHE A 502 -15.14 20.25 -22.75
N LYS A 503 -15.25 20.21 -24.07
CA LYS A 503 -14.89 21.37 -24.89
C LYS A 503 -15.96 22.45 -24.73
N LYS A 504 -15.57 23.70 -24.93
CA LYS A 504 -16.43 24.88 -24.73
C LYS A 504 -17.79 24.71 -25.45
N LYS A 505 -18.89 24.76 -24.69
CA LYS A 505 -20.28 24.60 -25.16
C LYS A 505 -20.61 23.24 -25.80
N GLU A 506 -19.70 22.28 -25.79
CA GLU A 506 -19.97 20.93 -26.27
C GLU A 506 -20.57 20.07 -25.15
N LYS A 507 -21.66 19.37 -25.47
CA LYS A 507 -22.22 18.34 -24.61
C LYS A 507 -21.34 17.08 -24.67
N SER A 508 -21.26 16.36 -23.56
CA SER A 508 -20.51 15.09 -23.50
C SER A 508 -21.34 13.99 -22.88
N LEU A 509 -21.03 12.76 -23.27
CA LEU A 509 -21.66 11.57 -22.72
C LEU A 509 -20.95 11.16 -21.42
N VAL A 510 -21.70 11.13 -20.34
CA VAL A 510 -21.28 10.61 -19.03
C VAL A 510 -21.88 9.23 -18.85
N ASN A 511 -21.02 8.22 -18.77
CA ASN A 511 -21.41 6.83 -18.61
C ASN A 511 -21.17 6.39 -17.17
N LEU A 512 -22.18 5.76 -16.60
CA LEU A 512 -22.13 5.15 -15.28
C LEU A 512 -22.49 3.67 -15.41
N THR A 513 -22.03 2.90 -14.44
CA THR A 513 -22.47 1.53 -14.24
C THR A 513 -23.21 1.45 -12.91
N VAL A 514 -24.49 1.08 -12.96
CA VAL A 514 -25.27 0.76 -11.76
C VAL A 514 -25.12 -0.72 -11.49
N LYS A 515 -24.72 -1.08 -10.27
CA LYS A 515 -24.44 -2.45 -9.86
C LYS A 515 -25.32 -2.87 -8.69
N ALA A 516 -25.88 -4.07 -8.79
CA ALA A 516 -26.73 -4.65 -7.76
C ALA A 516 -25.92 -5.31 -6.65
N GLY A 517 -26.12 -4.88 -5.40
CA GLY A 517 -25.56 -5.55 -4.21
C GLY A 517 -26.42 -6.71 -3.69
N LYS A 518 -27.67 -6.82 -4.17
CA LYS A 518 -28.60 -7.93 -3.95
C LYS A 518 -29.48 -8.17 -5.17
N GLU A 519 -30.22 -9.27 -5.15
CA GLU A 519 -31.21 -9.61 -6.16
C GLU A 519 -32.40 -8.64 -6.15
N ASN A 520 -33.03 -8.49 -7.32
CA ASN A 520 -34.27 -7.74 -7.55
C ASN A 520 -34.23 -6.30 -7.03
N VAL A 521 -33.22 -5.53 -7.45
CA VAL A 521 -33.15 -4.08 -7.19
C VAL A 521 -33.63 -3.28 -8.40
N SER A 522 -34.51 -2.32 -8.14
CA SER A 522 -35.00 -1.39 -9.14
C SER A 522 -35.05 0.02 -8.56
N GLY A 523 -34.90 1.02 -9.42
CA GLY A 523 -34.85 2.39 -8.96
C GLY A 523 -34.59 3.40 -10.06
N ASN A 524 -34.16 4.58 -9.66
CA ASN A 524 -33.65 5.60 -10.56
C ASN A 524 -32.27 6.08 -10.12
N VAL A 525 -31.45 6.50 -11.09
CA VAL A 525 -30.17 7.13 -10.86
C VAL A 525 -30.20 8.54 -11.47
N LYS A 526 -29.54 9.50 -10.80
CA LYS A 526 -29.38 10.87 -11.26
C LYS A 526 -27.99 11.41 -10.94
N LEU A 527 -27.60 12.46 -11.64
CA LEU A 527 -26.35 13.19 -11.40
C LEU A 527 -26.60 14.39 -10.49
N ILE A 528 -25.68 14.63 -9.54
CA ILE A 528 -25.55 15.90 -8.84
C ILE A 528 -24.42 16.65 -9.51
N LEU A 529 -24.77 17.76 -10.14
CA LEU A 529 -23.88 18.55 -10.99
C LEU A 529 -23.59 19.92 -10.37
N PRO A 530 -22.43 20.53 -10.70
CA PRO A 530 -22.12 21.89 -10.28
C PRO A 530 -23.16 22.90 -10.80
N ARG A 531 -23.22 24.07 -10.17
CA ARG A 531 -24.17 25.13 -10.54
C ARG A 531 -24.06 25.47 -12.04
N GLY A 532 -25.19 25.44 -12.73
CA GLY A 532 -25.29 25.79 -14.16
C GLY A 532 -25.06 24.64 -15.13
N TRP A 533 -24.51 23.51 -14.67
CA TRP A 533 -24.46 22.27 -15.44
C TRP A 533 -25.80 21.54 -15.37
N ARG A 534 -26.15 20.82 -16.44
CA ARG A 534 -27.38 20.01 -16.50
C ARG A 534 -27.14 18.67 -17.19
N SER A 535 -28.00 17.69 -16.93
CA SER A 535 -28.01 16.40 -17.63
C SER A 535 -29.32 16.16 -18.36
N GLU A 536 -29.24 15.43 -19.47
CA GLU A 536 -30.37 14.95 -20.25
C GLU A 536 -30.22 13.42 -20.45
N PRO A 537 -31.15 12.60 -19.94
CA PRO A 537 -32.28 12.96 -19.08
C PRO A 537 -31.82 13.41 -17.67
N GLU A 538 -32.73 13.95 -16.85
CA GLU A 538 -32.43 14.31 -15.45
C GLU A 538 -32.22 13.07 -14.57
N SER A 539 -32.91 11.97 -14.88
CA SER A 539 -32.76 10.67 -14.22
C SER A 539 -33.00 9.52 -15.21
N GLN A 540 -32.48 8.35 -14.89
CA GLN A 540 -32.72 7.11 -15.63
C GLN A 540 -33.16 6.00 -14.69
N SER A 541 -34.13 5.19 -15.11
CA SER A 541 -34.55 4.00 -14.37
C SER A 541 -33.59 2.84 -14.59
N PHE A 542 -33.48 1.97 -13.60
CA PHE A 542 -32.76 0.70 -13.70
C PHE A 542 -33.58 -0.43 -13.06
N LEU A 543 -33.37 -1.64 -13.56
CA LEU A 543 -33.90 -2.89 -13.02
C LEU A 543 -32.79 -3.94 -13.15
N LEU A 544 -32.39 -4.53 -12.03
CA LEU A 544 -31.37 -5.56 -11.92
C LEU A 544 -31.96 -6.71 -11.12
N ASN A 545 -32.09 -7.87 -11.75
CA ASN A 545 -32.74 -9.04 -11.18
C ASN A 545 -31.77 -9.87 -10.33
N GLN A 546 -30.50 -9.94 -10.73
CA GLN A 546 -29.48 -10.74 -10.05
C GLN A 546 -28.51 -9.88 -9.23
N LYS A 547 -28.01 -10.44 -8.13
CA LYS A 547 -26.88 -9.86 -7.40
C LYS A 547 -25.66 -9.80 -8.33
N GLU A 548 -24.88 -8.74 -8.23
CA GLU A 548 -23.75 -8.40 -9.12
C GLU A 548 -24.13 -8.09 -10.58
N GLU A 549 -25.42 -8.09 -10.94
CA GLU A 549 -25.85 -7.60 -12.25
C GLU A 549 -25.52 -6.11 -12.39
N GLU A 550 -25.10 -5.74 -13.59
CA GLU A 550 -24.66 -4.39 -13.93
C GLU A 550 -25.49 -3.85 -15.11
N MET A 551 -25.88 -2.57 -15.02
CA MET A 551 -26.55 -1.85 -16.10
C MET A 551 -25.79 -0.57 -16.38
N ALA A 552 -25.42 -0.38 -17.65
CA ALA A 552 -24.87 0.88 -18.13
C ALA A 552 -25.98 1.93 -18.22
N VAL A 553 -25.70 3.13 -17.71
CA VAL A 553 -26.59 4.28 -17.64
C VAL A 553 -25.85 5.48 -18.21
N ASN A 554 -26.49 6.21 -19.11
CA ASN A 554 -25.82 7.26 -19.89
C ASN A 554 -26.54 8.60 -19.76
N PHE A 555 -25.80 9.64 -19.41
CA PHE A 555 -26.31 11.02 -19.34
C PHE A 555 -25.62 11.89 -20.38
N ILE A 556 -26.37 12.69 -21.10
CA ILE A 556 -25.82 13.80 -21.88
C ILE A 556 -25.66 14.97 -20.92
N VAL A 557 -24.42 15.32 -20.57
CA VAL A 557 -24.14 16.45 -19.68
C VAL A 557 -23.82 17.69 -20.51
N LEU A 558 -24.41 18.82 -20.14
CA LEU A 558 -24.26 20.10 -20.81
C LEU A 558 -23.60 21.11 -19.86
N PRO A 559 -22.47 21.74 -20.25
CA PRO A 559 -21.83 22.78 -19.47
C PRO A 559 -22.67 24.07 -19.44
N PRO A 560 -22.43 24.97 -18.46
CA PRO A 560 -23.07 26.27 -18.43
C PRO A 560 -22.70 27.11 -19.65
N SER A 561 -23.56 28.06 -19.99
CA SER A 561 -23.35 29.01 -21.09
C SER A 561 -22.18 29.98 -20.83
N ASP A 562 -21.90 30.25 -19.56
CA ASP A 562 -20.81 31.13 -19.09
C ASP A 562 -19.47 30.39 -19.14
N THR A 563 -18.45 31.06 -19.66
CA THR A 563 -17.18 30.47 -20.10
C THR A 563 -16.05 30.61 -19.08
N ASN A 564 -16.31 31.26 -17.94
CA ASN A 564 -15.30 31.54 -16.92
C ASN A 564 -15.06 30.37 -15.95
N SER A 565 -15.81 29.28 -16.08
CA SER A 565 -15.75 28.13 -15.20
C SER A 565 -14.84 27.05 -15.80
N THR A 566 -13.54 27.11 -15.50
CA THR A 566 -12.60 26.03 -15.84
C THR A 566 -12.46 25.12 -14.62
N GLY A 567 -12.80 23.83 -14.76
CA GLY A 567 -12.73 22.85 -13.68
C GLY A 567 -11.30 22.60 -13.18
N PRO A 568 -11.06 21.58 -12.33
CA PRO A 568 -11.96 20.46 -12.05
C PRO A 568 -13.10 20.81 -11.09
N PHE A 569 -14.33 20.40 -11.44
CA PHE A 569 -15.49 20.42 -10.54
C PHE A 569 -15.91 19.01 -10.16
N GLU A 570 -16.50 18.85 -8.97
CA GLU A 570 -17.02 17.56 -8.53
C GLU A 570 -18.41 17.28 -9.11
N MET A 571 -18.59 16.06 -9.60
CA MET A 571 -19.88 15.48 -9.99
C MET A 571 -20.11 14.22 -9.16
N LYS A 572 -21.34 14.04 -8.66
CA LYS A 572 -21.74 12.84 -7.91
C LYS A 572 -22.88 12.11 -8.59
N ALA A 573 -23.05 10.83 -8.28
CA ALA A 573 -24.23 10.06 -8.70
C ALA A 573 -25.02 9.57 -7.48
N LEU A 574 -26.35 9.65 -7.58
CA LEU A 574 -27.28 9.15 -6.56
C LEU A 574 -28.23 8.14 -7.19
N ALA A 575 -28.35 6.96 -6.60
CA ALA A 575 -29.37 5.98 -6.92
C ALA A 575 -30.43 5.91 -5.81
N ASN A 576 -31.72 6.00 -6.17
CA ASN A 576 -32.82 5.78 -5.24
C ASN A 576 -33.45 4.42 -5.51
N SER A 577 -33.52 3.58 -4.48
CA SER A 577 -34.18 2.27 -4.54
C SER A 577 -34.86 1.98 -3.20
N ASN A 578 -36.12 1.52 -3.23
CA ASN A 578 -36.90 1.18 -2.03
C ASN A 578 -36.89 2.28 -0.93
N ASN A 579 -37.08 3.54 -1.32
CA ASN A 579 -37.03 4.72 -0.43
C ASN A 579 -35.69 4.94 0.30
N LYS A 580 -34.62 4.29 -0.15
CA LYS A 580 -33.24 4.56 0.28
C LYS A 580 -32.47 5.22 -0.85
N THR A 581 -31.56 6.12 -0.48
CA THR A 581 -30.63 6.76 -1.41
C THR A 581 -29.24 6.18 -1.20
N PHE A 582 -28.62 5.79 -2.30
CA PHE A 582 -27.27 5.25 -2.37
C PHE A 582 -26.40 6.19 -3.19
N ASN A 583 -25.21 6.49 -2.66
CA ASN A 583 -24.21 7.33 -3.29
C ASN A 583 -22.84 6.63 -3.28
N GLN A 584 -22.82 5.30 -3.16
CA GLN A 584 -21.61 4.52 -3.06
C GLN A 584 -21.17 3.99 -4.42
N SER A 585 -19.87 3.99 -4.67
CA SER A 585 -19.18 3.26 -5.72
C SER A 585 -18.40 2.11 -5.11
N ILE A 586 -18.08 1.09 -5.91
CA ILE A 586 -17.27 -0.05 -5.48
C ILE A 586 -16.08 -0.27 -6.40
N THR A 587 -14.88 -0.36 -5.82
CA THR A 587 -13.66 -0.75 -6.53
C THR A 587 -13.12 -2.03 -5.93
N ARG A 588 -12.75 -3.00 -6.76
CA ARG A 588 -12.14 -4.27 -6.32
C ARG A 588 -10.72 -4.37 -6.86
N ILE A 589 -9.79 -4.69 -5.98
CA ILE A 589 -8.40 -5.00 -6.30
C ILE A 589 -8.25 -6.51 -6.18
N ASN A 590 -7.84 -7.15 -7.28
CA ASN A 590 -7.75 -8.60 -7.39
C ASN A 590 -6.45 -9.00 -8.09
N TYR A 591 -5.46 -9.40 -7.29
CA TYR A 591 -4.18 -9.92 -7.76
C TYR A 591 -3.92 -11.27 -7.09
N ASP A 592 -3.34 -12.22 -7.82
CA ASP A 592 -3.16 -13.61 -7.35
C ASP A 592 -2.35 -13.74 -6.05
N HIS A 593 -1.50 -12.75 -5.70
CA HIS A 593 -0.62 -12.81 -4.53
C HIS A 593 -1.16 -12.12 -3.28
N ILE A 594 -2.30 -11.43 -3.35
CA ILE A 594 -2.92 -10.77 -2.21
C ILE A 594 -4.42 -11.11 -2.12
N PRO A 595 -5.04 -11.08 -0.93
CA PRO A 595 -6.48 -11.28 -0.81
C PRO A 595 -7.24 -10.18 -1.58
N VAL A 596 -8.39 -10.51 -2.17
CA VAL A 596 -9.28 -9.51 -2.80
C VAL A 596 -9.55 -8.37 -1.82
N GLN A 597 -9.31 -7.14 -2.24
CA GLN A 597 -9.60 -5.95 -1.45
C GLN A 597 -10.77 -5.19 -2.09
N THR A 598 -11.67 -4.70 -1.25
CA THR A 598 -12.83 -3.92 -1.66
C THR A 598 -12.73 -2.52 -1.05
N LEU A 599 -12.86 -1.52 -1.92
CA LEU A 599 -12.92 -0.10 -1.54
C LEU A 599 -14.30 0.44 -1.92
N ILE A 600 -15.01 0.95 -0.91
CA ILE A 600 -16.31 1.59 -1.09
C ILE A 600 -16.14 3.08 -0.85
N ASN A 601 -16.36 3.87 -1.90
CA ASN A 601 -16.20 5.32 -1.88
C ASN A 601 -17.51 6.00 -2.22
N GLU A 602 -17.60 7.29 -1.92
CA GLU A 602 -18.64 8.10 -2.55
C GLU A 602 -18.48 8.06 -4.08
N SER A 603 -19.58 7.85 -4.79
CA SER A 603 -19.65 7.85 -6.25
C SER A 603 -19.45 9.27 -6.75
N LYS A 604 -18.19 9.64 -6.99
CA LYS A 604 -17.77 10.94 -7.51
C LYS A 604 -16.84 10.81 -8.70
N SER A 605 -16.84 11.83 -9.54
CA SER A 605 -15.95 12.02 -10.68
C SER A 605 -15.70 13.52 -10.88
N SER A 606 -14.61 13.86 -11.57
CA SER A 606 -14.31 15.24 -11.93
C SER A 606 -14.90 15.63 -13.29
N LEU A 607 -15.29 16.90 -13.42
CA LEU A 607 -15.72 17.56 -14.65
C LEU A 607 -14.76 18.73 -14.94
N SER A 608 -14.13 18.73 -16.13
CA SER A 608 -13.31 19.86 -16.56
C SER A 608 -13.80 20.42 -17.89
N GLN A 609 -14.26 21.66 -17.86
CA GLN A 609 -14.50 22.44 -19.08
C GLN A 609 -13.18 23.09 -19.52
N LEU A 610 -12.74 22.73 -20.73
CA LEU A 610 -11.49 23.18 -21.31
C LEU A 610 -11.80 24.22 -22.40
N ASP A 611 -11.25 25.42 -22.23
CA ASP A 611 -11.00 26.31 -23.38
C ASP A 611 -9.70 25.84 -24.04
N ILE A 612 -9.83 24.99 -25.05
CA ILE A 612 -8.70 24.35 -25.72
C ILE A 612 -8.93 24.29 -27.22
N SER A 613 -7.93 24.75 -27.96
CA SER A 613 -7.83 24.61 -29.40
C SER A 613 -7.00 23.39 -29.75
N LEU A 614 -7.50 22.57 -30.68
CA LEU A 614 -6.85 21.33 -31.11
C LEU A 614 -6.44 21.43 -32.59
N ASN A 615 -5.33 20.80 -32.95
CA ASN A 615 -5.05 20.47 -34.33
C ASN A 615 -5.57 19.06 -34.63
N LYS A 616 -6.32 18.87 -35.73
CA LYS A 616 -6.80 17.53 -36.10
C LYS A 616 -5.67 16.76 -36.78
N ILE A 617 -4.94 15.97 -35.99
CA ILE A 617 -3.85 15.12 -36.48
C ILE A 617 -3.98 13.70 -35.93
N LYS A 618 -3.50 12.72 -36.70
CA LYS A 618 -3.41 11.32 -36.27
C LYS A 618 -2.16 11.12 -35.43
N ILE A 619 -2.36 10.58 -34.22
CA ILE A 619 -1.30 10.36 -33.22
C ILE A 619 -1.05 8.86 -33.12
N ALA A 620 0.23 8.48 -33.08
CA ALA A 620 0.64 7.16 -32.64
C ALA A 620 1.16 7.21 -31.20
N TYR A 621 0.81 6.20 -30.40
CA TYR A 621 1.26 6.10 -29.02
C TYR A 621 1.98 4.76 -28.78
N ILE A 622 3.18 4.82 -28.23
CA ILE A 622 3.96 3.64 -27.82
C ILE A 622 3.75 3.46 -26.31
N PRO A 623 3.11 2.37 -25.85
CA PRO A 623 2.76 2.19 -24.44
C PRO A 623 3.94 2.31 -23.48
N GLY A 624 3.67 2.93 -22.34
CA GLY A 624 4.54 2.98 -21.16
C GLY A 624 3.71 2.61 -19.91
N ALA A 625 4.20 2.98 -18.72
CA ALA A 625 3.50 2.73 -17.45
C ALA A 625 2.46 3.84 -17.13
N ASP A 626 1.59 4.18 -18.08
CA ASP A 626 0.60 5.25 -17.93
C ASP A 626 -0.67 5.03 -18.79
N ASP A 627 -1.67 5.87 -18.54
CA ASP A 627 -2.99 5.82 -19.18
C ASP A 627 -3.28 7.06 -20.06
N ILE A 628 -2.23 7.78 -20.50
CA ILE A 628 -2.35 9.03 -21.27
C ILE A 628 -3.25 8.91 -22.53
N PRO A 629 -3.21 7.81 -23.32
CA PRO A 629 -4.02 7.68 -24.54
C PRO A 629 -5.51 7.93 -24.33
N ILE A 630 -6.07 7.44 -23.22
CA ILE A 630 -7.50 7.57 -22.88
C ILE A 630 -7.90 9.04 -22.79
N TYR A 631 -7.03 9.91 -22.27
CA TYR A 631 -7.30 11.33 -22.14
C TYR A 631 -7.17 12.08 -23.47
N LEU A 632 -6.27 11.64 -24.35
CA LEU A 632 -6.14 12.21 -25.70
C LEU A 632 -7.35 11.87 -26.58
N GLU A 633 -7.85 10.65 -26.50
CA GLU A 633 -9.09 10.24 -27.17
C GLU A 633 -10.28 11.06 -26.67
N GLN A 634 -10.35 11.35 -25.36
CA GLN A 634 -11.39 12.22 -24.79
C GLN A 634 -11.33 13.66 -25.30
N LEU A 635 -10.13 14.20 -25.58
CA LEU A 635 -10.00 15.50 -26.24
C LEU A 635 -10.52 15.46 -27.69
N GLY A 636 -10.54 14.28 -28.31
CA GLY A 636 -11.00 14.06 -29.69
C GLY A 636 -9.87 13.79 -30.69
N TYR A 637 -8.68 13.39 -30.23
CA TYR A 637 -7.64 12.87 -31.12
C TYR A 637 -7.92 11.43 -31.55
N GLU A 638 -7.53 11.09 -32.77
CA GLU A 638 -7.42 9.70 -33.21
C GLU A 638 -6.06 9.17 -32.77
N VAL A 639 -6.06 8.25 -31.79
CA VAL A 639 -4.85 7.65 -31.22
C VAL A 639 -4.72 6.20 -31.70
N SER A 640 -3.60 5.87 -32.33
CA SER A 640 -3.25 4.50 -32.71
C SER A 640 -2.18 3.96 -31.74
N ILE A 641 -2.52 2.92 -30.98
CA ILE A 641 -1.54 2.24 -30.13
C ILE A 641 -0.59 1.42 -31.00
N LEU A 642 0.70 1.72 -30.93
CA LEU A 642 1.74 1.00 -31.65
C LEU A 642 2.27 -0.15 -30.79
N THR A 643 1.97 -1.37 -31.21
CA THR A 643 2.61 -2.58 -30.66
C THR A 643 4.02 -2.74 -31.22
N ASP A 644 4.80 -3.64 -30.61
CA ASP A 644 6.16 -3.95 -31.07
C ASP A 644 6.19 -4.41 -32.55
N ASP A 645 5.26 -5.28 -32.93
CA ASP A 645 5.18 -5.79 -34.30
C ASP A 645 4.77 -4.68 -35.29
N MET A 646 3.90 -3.76 -34.86
CA MET A 646 3.53 -2.58 -35.64
C MET A 646 4.70 -1.62 -35.82
N LEU A 647 5.52 -1.42 -34.78
CA LEU A 647 6.72 -0.59 -34.85
C LEU A 647 7.72 -1.13 -35.88
N GLU A 648 7.85 -2.44 -36.01
CA GLU A 648 8.69 -3.08 -37.01
C GLU A 648 8.08 -2.98 -38.42
N ALA A 649 6.80 -3.32 -38.57
CA ALA A 649 6.17 -3.50 -39.88
C ALA A 649 5.65 -2.22 -40.56
N LEU A 650 5.17 -1.22 -39.79
CA LEU A 650 4.50 -0.06 -40.37
C LEU A 650 5.47 1.02 -40.88
N ASP A 651 5.05 1.73 -41.93
CA ASP A 651 5.64 3.04 -42.26
C ASP A 651 5.15 4.08 -41.25
N LEU A 652 6.06 4.62 -40.44
CA LEU A 652 5.74 5.59 -39.40
C LEU A 652 5.32 6.96 -39.95
N ASN A 653 5.64 7.25 -41.22
CA ASN A 653 5.30 8.53 -41.87
C ASN A 653 3.78 8.74 -42.07
N GLN A 654 2.96 7.69 -41.88
CA GLN A 654 1.51 7.80 -41.85
C GLN A 654 1.00 8.59 -40.63
N PHE A 655 1.82 8.72 -39.59
CA PHE A 655 1.54 9.53 -38.41
C PHE A 655 2.18 10.91 -38.53
N LYS A 656 1.63 11.92 -37.85
CA LYS A 656 2.30 13.22 -37.70
C LYS A 656 3.01 13.37 -36.37
N VAL A 657 2.51 12.68 -35.35
CA VAL A 657 3.08 12.67 -34.01
C VAL A 657 3.19 11.24 -33.53
N ILE A 658 4.33 10.91 -32.93
CA ILE A 658 4.53 9.70 -32.13
C ILE A 658 4.85 10.12 -30.71
N ILE A 659 4.17 9.52 -29.74
CA ILE A 659 4.38 9.77 -28.31
C ILE A 659 4.82 8.47 -27.66
N THR A 660 5.87 8.50 -26.84
CA THR A 660 6.21 7.38 -25.96
C THR A 660 5.61 7.60 -24.57
N GLY A 661 5.05 6.55 -23.98
CA GLY A 661 4.64 6.55 -22.58
C GLY A 661 5.81 6.73 -21.63
N ILE A 662 5.49 7.01 -20.37
CA ILE A 662 6.48 7.11 -19.30
C ILE A 662 7.21 5.77 -19.17
N ARG A 663 8.53 5.81 -19.00
CA ARG A 663 9.38 4.62 -18.85
C ARG A 663 9.32 3.63 -20.02
N ALA A 664 8.77 4.00 -21.19
CA ALA A 664 8.66 3.10 -22.32
C ALA A 664 10.01 2.49 -22.75
N TYR A 665 11.10 3.26 -22.72
CA TYR A 665 12.44 2.74 -23.00
C TYR A 665 13.02 1.89 -21.85
N ASN A 666 12.52 2.03 -20.62
CA ASN A 666 12.94 1.17 -19.51
C ASN A 666 12.27 -0.20 -19.57
N THR A 667 11.02 -0.27 -20.01
CA THR A 667 10.21 -1.51 -19.98
C THR A 667 10.17 -2.24 -21.32
N ASN A 668 10.43 -1.57 -22.44
CA ASN A 668 10.39 -2.17 -23.77
C ASN A 668 11.78 -2.24 -24.42
N ASN A 669 12.37 -3.44 -24.47
CA ASN A 669 13.66 -3.66 -25.09
C ASN A 669 13.63 -3.53 -26.63
N LYS A 670 12.52 -3.88 -27.29
CA LYS A 670 12.38 -3.73 -28.75
C LYS A 670 12.33 -2.27 -29.17
N LEU A 671 11.72 -1.41 -28.35
CA LEU A 671 11.71 0.04 -28.57
C LEU A 671 13.13 0.63 -28.68
N LYS A 672 14.07 0.14 -27.86
CA LYS A 672 15.49 0.55 -27.93
C LYS A 672 16.09 0.25 -29.31
N MET A 673 15.81 -0.93 -29.85
CA MET A 673 16.28 -1.36 -31.17
C MET A 673 15.64 -0.54 -32.30
N SER A 674 14.39 -0.11 -32.11
CA SER A 674 13.63 0.68 -33.08
C SER A 674 13.89 2.20 -32.99
N ASN A 675 14.74 2.68 -32.06
CA ASN A 675 14.97 4.13 -31.88
C ASN A 675 15.49 4.80 -33.17
N ARG A 676 16.32 4.09 -33.95
CA ARG A 676 16.79 4.61 -35.25
C ARG A 676 15.63 4.91 -36.21
N LYS A 677 14.61 4.06 -36.24
CA LYS A 677 13.41 4.24 -37.07
C LYS A 677 12.58 5.44 -36.60
N LEU A 678 12.52 5.66 -35.29
CA LEU A 678 11.87 6.84 -34.70
C LEU A 678 12.61 8.14 -35.03
N LEU A 679 13.94 8.15 -34.99
CA LEU A 679 14.72 9.33 -35.40
C LEU A 679 14.62 9.60 -36.91
N GLN A 680 14.51 8.56 -37.75
CA GLN A 680 14.21 8.73 -39.18
C GLN A 680 12.81 9.33 -39.40
N PHE A 681 11.81 8.93 -38.60
CA PHE A 681 10.50 9.55 -38.62
C PHE A 681 10.57 11.06 -38.31
N VAL A 682 11.38 11.46 -37.30
CA VAL A 682 11.62 12.88 -37.00
C VAL A 682 12.28 13.58 -38.18
N GLU A 683 13.35 13.01 -38.73
CA GLU A 683 14.08 13.58 -39.88
C GLU A 683 13.16 13.85 -41.09
N ASN A 684 12.19 12.96 -41.31
CA ASN A 684 11.22 13.03 -42.40
C ASN A 684 10.05 14.02 -42.17
N GLY A 685 9.97 14.68 -41.01
CA GLY A 685 8.94 15.68 -40.72
C GLY A 685 7.97 15.32 -39.60
N GLY A 686 8.18 14.20 -38.93
CA GLY A 686 7.42 13.79 -37.76
C GLY A 686 7.79 14.58 -36.50
N ASN A 687 6.86 14.65 -35.55
CA ASN A 687 7.12 15.15 -34.20
C ASN A 687 7.16 13.97 -33.22
N LEU A 688 8.30 13.72 -32.58
CA LEU A 688 8.47 12.67 -31.58
C LEU A 688 8.48 13.28 -30.18
N ILE A 689 7.52 12.89 -29.35
CA ILE A 689 7.42 13.30 -27.94
C ILE A 689 7.80 12.13 -27.06
N VAL A 690 8.91 12.26 -26.35
CA VAL A 690 9.40 11.26 -25.40
C VAL A 690 9.10 11.74 -23.99
N GLN A 691 8.18 11.06 -23.30
CA GLN A 691 7.97 11.27 -21.87
C GLN A 691 9.13 10.69 -21.06
N TYR A 692 9.20 11.06 -19.78
CA TYR A 692 10.34 10.72 -18.94
C TYR A 692 10.65 9.22 -18.91
N ASN A 693 11.93 8.91 -18.79
CA ASN A 693 12.43 7.58 -18.50
C ASN A 693 13.37 7.67 -17.29
N THR A 694 13.82 6.54 -16.73
CA THR A 694 14.67 6.52 -15.54
C THR A 694 16.08 6.01 -15.84
N SER A 695 17.06 6.47 -15.04
CA SER A 695 18.46 6.03 -15.07
C SER A 695 18.83 5.41 -13.71
N ASN A 696 18.16 4.29 -13.37
CA ASN A 696 18.32 3.56 -12.10
C ASN A 696 18.89 2.14 -12.32
N PHE A 697 19.19 1.44 -11.20
CA PHE A 697 19.81 0.10 -11.18
C PHE A 697 19.04 -0.98 -11.95
N THR A 698 17.74 -0.81 -12.15
CA THR A 698 16.87 -1.79 -12.82
C THR A 698 16.69 -1.54 -14.33
N GLY A 699 17.29 -0.49 -14.89
CA GLY A 699 17.16 -0.19 -16.32
C GLY A 699 17.85 1.10 -16.72
N THR A 700 19.18 1.09 -16.73
CA THR A 700 19.98 2.19 -17.24
C THR A 700 19.74 2.35 -18.75
N ILE A 701 19.66 3.60 -19.22
CA ILE A 701 19.51 3.91 -20.65
C ILE A 701 20.87 4.39 -21.14
N ASP A 702 21.59 3.45 -21.74
CA ASP A 702 23.01 3.57 -22.07
C ASP A 702 23.20 4.06 -23.52
N PHE A 703 22.11 4.46 -24.17
CA PHE A 703 22.07 4.85 -25.58
C PHE A 703 21.33 6.16 -25.77
N GLN A 704 21.64 6.83 -26.87
CA GLN A 704 21.09 8.14 -27.19
C GLN A 704 19.64 7.99 -27.70
N ILE A 705 18.67 8.52 -26.94
CA ILE A 705 17.25 8.53 -27.35
C ILE A 705 16.99 9.64 -28.37
N GLY A 706 17.51 10.85 -28.13
CA GLY A 706 17.29 12.01 -29.00
C GLY A 706 18.24 12.11 -30.18
N PRO A 707 17.97 13.01 -31.14
CA PRO A 707 18.86 13.24 -32.29
C PRO A 707 20.21 13.84 -31.91
N TYR A 708 20.28 14.59 -30.80
CA TYR A 708 21.52 15.11 -30.22
C TYR A 708 21.71 14.56 -28.79
N PRO A 709 22.95 14.48 -28.28
CA PRO A 709 23.23 14.04 -26.91
C PRO A 709 22.51 14.86 -25.83
N PHE A 710 21.91 14.15 -24.88
CA PHE A 710 21.51 14.62 -23.56
C PHE A 710 21.51 13.42 -22.59
N LYS A 711 21.55 13.68 -21.28
CA LYS A 711 21.44 12.66 -20.24
C LYS A 711 20.08 12.73 -19.57
N ILE A 712 19.56 11.55 -19.18
CA ILE A 712 18.40 11.47 -18.28
C ILE A 712 18.90 11.65 -16.86
N GLY A 713 18.68 12.86 -16.35
CA GLY A 713 19.02 13.27 -15.00
C GLY A 713 18.16 12.63 -13.93
N ARG A 714 18.52 12.89 -12.67
CA ARG A 714 17.68 12.56 -11.50
C ARG A 714 16.97 13.79 -10.93
N ASN A 715 17.27 14.96 -11.47
CA ASN A 715 16.65 16.23 -11.09
C ASN A 715 15.13 16.18 -11.32
N ARG A 716 14.43 16.85 -10.41
CA ARG A 716 12.97 16.93 -10.30
C ARG A 716 12.57 18.17 -9.53
N VAL A 717 11.31 18.56 -9.62
CA VAL A 717 10.67 19.59 -8.80
C VAL A 717 9.46 18.94 -8.15
N THR A 718 9.56 18.72 -6.84
CA THR A 718 8.60 17.94 -6.05
C THR A 718 7.49 18.81 -5.48
N ASP A 719 7.73 20.11 -5.31
CA ASP A 719 6.69 21.03 -4.88
C ASP A 719 5.71 21.29 -6.03
N GLU A 720 4.47 20.84 -5.88
CA GLU A 720 3.39 21.05 -6.84
C GLU A 720 3.02 22.53 -7.03
N ASN A 721 3.40 23.40 -6.09
CA ASN A 721 3.17 24.84 -6.12
C ASN A 721 4.40 25.63 -6.58
N ALA A 722 5.52 24.96 -6.90
CA ALA A 722 6.72 25.63 -7.38
C ALA A 722 6.42 26.55 -8.57
N GLU A 723 6.99 27.75 -8.53
CA GLU A 723 6.84 28.74 -9.60
C GLU A 723 7.49 28.25 -10.90
N VAL A 724 6.79 28.49 -12.01
CA VAL A 724 7.29 28.16 -13.35
C VAL A 724 7.61 29.44 -14.09
N GLU A 725 8.89 29.68 -14.30
CA GLU A 725 9.39 30.82 -15.06
C GLU A 725 9.42 30.48 -16.56
N PHE A 726 8.94 31.41 -17.38
CA PHE A 726 8.90 31.27 -18.84
C PHE A 726 10.20 31.84 -19.44
N THR A 727 11.20 31.00 -19.67
CA THR A 727 12.52 31.43 -20.20
C THR A 727 12.47 31.92 -21.65
N LYS A 728 11.47 31.48 -22.42
CA LYS A 728 11.24 31.94 -23.80
C LYS A 728 9.75 32.22 -24.05
N PRO A 729 9.17 33.31 -23.50
CA PRO A 729 7.71 33.54 -23.48
C PRO A 729 7.03 33.61 -24.86
N THR A 730 7.79 33.88 -25.93
CA THR A 730 7.31 33.96 -27.31
C THR A 730 7.39 32.63 -28.06
N HIS A 731 8.00 31.59 -27.47
CA HIS A 731 8.18 30.29 -28.12
C HIS A 731 6.83 29.63 -28.46
N ALA A 732 6.77 28.92 -29.59
CA ALA A 732 5.52 28.34 -30.10
C ALA A 732 4.88 27.34 -29.12
N LEU A 733 5.67 26.56 -28.37
CA LEU A 733 5.17 25.64 -27.33
C LEU A 733 4.34 26.33 -26.23
N LEU A 734 4.51 27.64 -26.04
CA LEU A 734 3.77 28.43 -25.04
C LEU A 734 2.62 29.24 -25.65
N ASN A 735 2.50 29.25 -26.97
CA ASN A 735 1.62 30.20 -27.68
C ASN A 735 0.76 29.56 -28.77
N PHE A 736 0.96 28.28 -29.11
CA PHE A 736 0.23 27.63 -30.19
C PHE A 736 -0.02 26.14 -29.92
N PRO A 737 -1.26 25.65 -30.15
CA PRO A 737 -2.46 26.41 -30.49
C PRO A 737 -3.07 27.13 -29.28
N ASN A 738 -2.60 26.85 -28.07
CA ASN A 738 -3.08 27.47 -26.84
C ASN A 738 -2.03 28.41 -26.26
N LYS A 739 -2.47 29.54 -25.71
CA LYS A 739 -1.61 30.42 -24.91
C LYS A 739 -1.45 29.82 -23.51
N ILE A 740 -0.21 29.65 -23.07
CA ILE A 740 0.15 29.18 -21.73
C ILE A 740 0.56 30.38 -20.87
N THR A 741 0.07 30.43 -19.64
CA THR A 741 0.32 31.44 -18.62
C THR A 741 0.60 30.78 -17.27
N SER A 742 0.96 31.55 -16.25
CA SER A 742 1.18 31.02 -14.90
C SER A 742 -0.04 30.28 -14.33
N GLN A 743 -1.26 30.70 -14.70
CA GLN A 743 -2.51 30.05 -14.29
C GLN A 743 -2.62 28.59 -14.76
N ASP A 744 -1.92 28.22 -15.83
CA ASP A 744 -1.88 26.83 -16.33
C ASP A 744 -1.13 25.88 -15.39
N PHE A 745 -0.42 26.44 -14.42
CA PHE A 745 0.31 25.72 -13.39
C PHE A 745 -0.43 25.72 -12.04
N GLU A 746 -1.63 26.28 -11.94
CA GLU A 746 -2.45 26.20 -10.72
C GLU A 746 -3.17 24.85 -10.61
N GLY A 747 -3.37 24.36 -9.38
CA GLY A 747 -4.11 23.12 -9.11
C GLY A 747 -3.42 21.83 -9.55
N TRP A 748 -2.11 21.89 -9.81
CA TRP A 748 -1.32 20.69 -10.07
C TRP A 748 -1.21 19.85 -8.80
N VAL A 749 -1.12 18.53 -8.99
CA VAL A 749 -1.04 17.58 -7.89
C VAL A 749 0.37 16.98 -7.79
N GLN A 750 0.83 16.78 -6.56
CA GLN A 750 2.02 16.01 -6.18
C GLN A 750 3.38 16.54 -6.62
N GLU A 751 3.66 16.78 -7.91
CA GLU A 751 4.97 17.27 -8.39
C GLU A 751 4.87 17.92 -9.78
N ARG A 752 5.77 18.88 -10.09
CA ARG A 752 5.85 19.51 -11.42
C ARG A 752 6.45 18.59 -12.47
N GLY A 753 7.49 17.86 -12.10
CA GLY A 753 8.19 17.01 -13.05
C GLY A 753 9.39 16.29 -12.47
N ILE A 754 9.78 15.21 -13.15
CA ILE A 754 10.80 14.25 -12.75
C ILE A 754 11.69 13.84 -13.92
N TYR A 755 12.92 13.43 -13.59
CA TYR A 755 13.92 12.94 -14.52
C TYR A 755 14.21 13.95 -15.65
N PHE A 756 14.55 15.18 -15.26
CA PHE A 756 14.85 16.24 -16.21
C PHE A 756 16.06 15.91 -17.07
N ALA A 757 16.08 16.43 -18.30
CA ALA A 757 17.24 16.32 -19.17
C ALA A 757 18.40 17.13 -18.59
N GLU A 758 19.57 16.52 -18.55
CA GLU A 758 20.84 17.13 -18.11
C GLU A 758 21.86 17.04 -19.26
N ASP A 759 22.91 17.85 -19.21
CA ASP A 759 24.01 17.83 -20.19
C ASP A 759 23.56 17.82 -21.67
N PHE A 760 22.43 18.47 -21.99
CA PHE A 760 21.91 18.54 -23.34
C PHE A 760 22.70 19.56 -24.18
N GLN A 761 22.95 19.24 -25.45
CA GLN A 761 23.66 20.12 -26.38
C GLN A 761 22.87 21.40 -26.73
N GLU A 762 23.58 22.43 -27.21
CA GLU A 762 23.01 23.75 -27.56
C GLU A 762 21.92 23.70 -28.64
N ASN A 763 21.83 22.62 -29.42
CA ASN A 763 20.75 22.38 -30.37
C ASN A 763 19.38 22.27 -29.70
N TYR A 764 19.33 21.96 -28.40
CA TYR A 764 18.11 21.90 -27.62
C TYR A 764 17.73 23.27 -27.08
N GLN A 765 16.47 23.62 -27.24
CA GLN A 765 15.84 24.80 -26.64
C GLN A 765 14.99 24.38 -25.44
N THR A 766 14.97 25.23 -24.42
CA THR A 766 14.09 25.11 -23.25
C THR A 766 13.10 26.27 -23.24
N VAL A 767 11.94 26.08 -22.60
CA VAL A 767 10.90 27.11 -22.49
C VAL A 767 10.48 27.40 -21.04
N PHE A 768 10.94 26.57 -20.09
CA PHE A 768 10.67 26.71 -18.67
C PHE A 768 11.97 26.74 -17.86
N SER A 769 11.94 27.44 -16.74
CA SER A 769 12.73 27.14 -15.54
C SER A 769 11.79 26.88 -14.38
N MET A 770 12.17 25.96 -13.49
CA MET A 770 11.46 25.67 -12.25
C MET A 770 12.44 25.12 -11.22
N HIS A 771 12.17 25.32 -9.94
CA HIS A 771 12.95 24.75 -8.85
C HIS A 771 12.11 24.60 -7.59
N ASP A 772 12.50 23.67 -6.72
CA ASP A 772 12.01 23.65 -5.35
C ASP A 772 12.70 24.78 -4.55
N LYS A 773 12.15 25.09 -3.38
CA LYS A 773 12.70 26.11 -2.48
C LYS A 773 14.18 25.87 -2.16
N ASP A 774 14.97 26.93 -2.26
CA ASP A 774 16.43 26.95 -2.01
C ASP A 774 17.27 26.08 -2.96
N GLU A 775 16.73 25.69 -4.12
CA GLU A 775 17.46 24.97 -5.16
C GLU A 775 17.77 25.83 -6.39
N LYS A 776 18.70 25.34 -7.22
CA LYS A 776 19.00 25.97 -8.50
C LYS A 776 17.87 25.74 -9.49
N ALA A 777 17.51 26.79 -10.24
CA ALA A 777 16.63 26.72 -11.39
C ALA A 777 17.03 25.58 -12.35
N GLN A 778 16.06 24.74 -12.68
CA GLN A 778 16.22 23.62 -13.61
C GLN A 778 15.54 23.95 -14.93
N HIS A 779 16.23 23.70 -16.04
CA HIS A 779 15.73 23.97 -17.40
C HIS A 779 15.36 22.72 -18.20
N GLY A 780 15.74 21.54 -17.70
CA GLY A 780 15.61 20.26 -18.41
C GLY A 780 14.23 19.60 -18.35
N SER A 781 13.21 20.25 -17.78
CA SER A 781 11.87 19.69 -17.66
C SER A 781 11.19 19.50 -19.02
N LEU A 782 11.53 20.34 -19.99
CA LEU A 782 11.06 20.26 -21.37
C LEU A 782 12.13 20.79 -22.32
N ILE A 783 12.77 19.88 -23.06
CA ILE A 783 13.72 20.23 -24.12
C ILE A 783 13.10 19.92 -25.49
N VAL A 784 13.36 20.80 -26.45
CA VAL A 784 12.88 20.66 -27.83
C VAL A 784 13.99 20.98 -28.83
N THR A 785 14.06 20.23 -29.92
CA THR A 785 14.97 20.53 -31.02
C THR A 785 14.33 20.17 -32.36
N HIS A 786 14.82 20.80 -33.42
CA HIS A 786 14.48 20.43 -34.79
C HIS A 786 15.55 19.47 -35.33
N TYR A 787 15.11 18.44 -36.04
CA TYR A 787 16.00 17.48 -36.69
C TYR A 787 15.41 17.11 -38.06
N GLY A 788 16.18 17.36 -39.12
CA GLY A 788 15.65 17.32 -40.48
C GLY A 788 14.43 18.24 -40.65
N LYS A 789 13.31 17.68 -41.11
CA LYS A 789 12.05 18.40 -41.34
C LYS A 789 11.09 18.39 -40.15
N GLY A 790 11.43 17.69 -39.07
CA GLY A 790 10.57 17.48 -37.92
C GLY A 790 11.19 17.91 -36.60
N SER A 791 10.56 17.51 -35.51
CA SER A 791 10.91 17.91 -34.15
C SER A 791 11.02 16.73 -33.19
N PHE A 792 11.93 16.88 -32.23
CA PHE A 792 12.06 15.97 -31.10
C PHE A 792 11.82 16.75 -29.81
N ILE A 793 10.97 16.22 -28.94
CA ILE A 793 10.66 16.76 -27.62
C ILE A 793 10.95 15.68 -26.58
N TYR A 794 11.70 16.04 -25.54
CA TYR A 794 11.76 15.25 -24.31
C TYR A 794 11.12 16.04 -23.19
N THR A 795 10.26 15.39 -22.41
CA THR A 795 9.54 16.02 -21.30
C THR A 795 9.62 15.18 -20.02
N GLY A 796 10.17 15.81 -18.97
CA GLY A 796 10.10 15.36 -17.58
C GLY A 796 8.86 15.87 -16.84
N ILE A 797 8.02 16.70 -17.45
CA ILE A 797 6.79 17.21 -16.82
C ILE A 797 5.83 16.05 -16.50
N SER A 798 5.24 16.08 -15.31
CA SER A 798 4.43 14.98 -14.74
C SER A 798 3.00 14.87 -15.31
N PHE A 799 2.83 14.89 -16.64
CA PHE A 799 1.51 14.77 -17.30
C PHE A 799 0.73 13.53 -16.87
N PHE A 800 1.43 12.42 -16.60
CA PHE A 800 0.84 11.17 -16.10
C PHE A 800 0.14 11.29 -14.74
N ARG A 801 0.33 12.40 -14.01
CA ARG A 801 -0.42 12.76 -12.80
C ARG A 801 -1.45 13.86 -13.08
N GLN A 802 -1.06 14.86 -13.86
CA GLN A 802 -1.90 16.05 -14.07
C GLN A 802 -3.10 15.80 -14.99
N LEU A 803 -2.96 14.98 -16.05
CA LEU A 803 -4.09 14.66 -16.92
C LEU A 803 -5.14 13.81 -16.18
N PRO A 804 -4.77 12.75 -15.43
CA PRO A 804 -5.72 12.04 -14.57
C PRO A 804 -6.38 12.89 -13.48
N ALA A 805 -5.69 13.91 -12.96
CA ALA A 805 -6.27 14.86 -12.01
C ALA A 805 -7.23 15.88 -12.66
N GLY A 806 -7.27 15.95 -14.00
CA GLY A 806 -8.18 16.82 -14.73
C GLY A 806 -7.70 18.27 -14.85
N VAL A 807 -6.41 18.53 -14.65
CA VAL A 807 -5.81 19.88 -14.60
C VAL A 807 -5.82 20.56 -15.98
N PRO A 808 -6.62 21.62 -16.21
CA PRO A 808 -6.80 22.20 -17.54
C PRO A 808 -5.52 22.67 -18.22
N GLY A 809 -4.60 23.29 -17.47
CA GLY A 809 -3.36 23.82 -18.02
C GLY A 809 -2.39 22.74 -18.51
N ALA A 810 -2.38 21.57 -17.86
CA ALA A 810 -1.62 20.42 -18.32
C ALA A 810 -2.13 19.91 -19.67
N TYR A 811 -3.46 19.87 -19.89
CA TYR A 811 -4.06 19.54 -21.19
C TYR A 811 -3.66 20.52 -22.28
N ARG A 812 -3.75 21.84 -22.01
CA ARG A 812 -3.36 22.88 -22.99
C ARG A 812 -1.89 22.76 -23.37
N LEU A 813 -1.00 22.58 -22.40
CA LEU A 813 0.43 22.42 -22.66
C LEU A 813 0.73 21.15 -23.46
N PHE A 814 0.12 20.01 -23.10
CA PHE A 814 0.33 18.74 -23.82
C PHE A 814 -0.13 18.83 -25.28
N VAL A 815 -1.26 19.50 -25.53
CA VAL A 815 -1.75 19.80 -26.89
C VAL A 815 -0.79 20.68 -27.67
N ASN A 816 -0.14 21.66 -27.03
CA ASN A 816 0.91 22.45 -27.68
C ASN A 816 2.11 21.59 -28.06
N LEU A 817 2.49 20.59 -27.24
CA LEU A 817 3.56 19.64 -27.60
C LEU A 817 3.17 18.82 -28.83
N ILE A 818 1.95 18.28 -28.85
CA ILE A 818 1.39 17.52 -29.99
C ILE A 818 1.36 18.39 -31.25
N SER A 819 1.02 19.67 -31.12
CA SER A 819 0.88 20.59 -32.26
C SER A 819 2.18 21.16 -32.80
N TYR A 820 3.31 20.91 -32.11
CA TYR A 820 4.59 21.48 -32.49
C TYR A 820 5.12 20.84 -33.79
N THR A 821 5.36 21.67 -34.79
CA THR A 821 5.93 21.30 -36.09
C THR A 821 6.92 22.36 -36.56
N ASN A 822 7.82 22.05 -37.51
CA ASN A 822 8.77 23.03 -38.05
C ASN A 822 8.10 24.31 -38.59
N GLN A 823 6.86 24.24 -39.08
CA GLN A 823 6.11 25.41 -39.54
C GLN A 823 5.59 26.29 -38.39
N SER A 824 5.41 25.74 -37.20
CA SER A 824 5.03 26.49 -35.99
C SER A 824 6.17 27.36 -35.48
N GLY A 825 7.42 26.93 -35.67
CA GLY A 825 8.63 27.69 -35.34
C GLY A 825 8.91 28.88 -36.26
N ALA A 826 8.34 28.89 -37.48
CA ALA A 826 8.51 29.96 -38.47
C ALA A 826 7.43 31.05 -38.42
N ARG A 827 6.29 30.81 -37.73
CA ARG A 827 5.25 31.83 -37.53
C ARG A 827 5.63 32.70 -36.33
N LYS A 828 6.22 33.87 -36.63
CA LYS A 828 6.83 34.89 -35.73
C LYS A 828 8.34 34.73 -35.55
N GLN A 829 9.09 35.05 -36.61
CA GLN A 829 10.16 36.03 -36.46
C GLN A 829 9.59 37.40 -36.86
#